data_AF-A0A512M906-F1
#
_entry.id   AF-A0A512M906-F1
#
_cell.length_a   1.000
_cell.length_b   1.000
_cell.length_c   1.000
_cell.angle_alpha   90.00
_cell.angle_beta   90.00
_cell.angle_gamma   90.00
#
_symmetry.space_group_name_H-M   'P 1'
#
loop_
_entity.id
_entity.type
_entity.pdbx_description
1 polymer ?
#
loop_
_entity_poly.entity_id
_entity_poly.type
_entity_poly.pdbx_seq_one_letter_code
_entity_poly.pdbx_strand_id
1 'polypeptide(L)'
;MKTHLLLLHLLLLGFVVPSIAAPLPAVHGRVYGQDEKGNNLGPLPGAKIELLSGKGNTVVATVTASSPGGYYQIKDLPPADYAYRVTSAGFKTEDARRGFKVPQNSLEYVHDFILTKPPAKRERCDVPVLVVKRVRTGDKPDESVRLQVAGARMHLRPTSPKITAPPNQPFVSNDKGDLLLKDLAVGDYEVSIDAPETQTFIGSLKVACGTRDQIVFELQPCDEVLHSLVRVLLRDGWGTSAPAKTAAARASQSITKLAGKDNGAASYARGLSQIGAGSYEGALGSLAESVNARPEGVILDRAAETRLWMLLLQHQPSLAIKEARSLARIHYGNRAVTPASRDTAQSFGLALGMMLGPWKPDVGTTEAAALERDLLDALRGELRQEAERERDRVLAEFARLNTSAQGMRNKVLADADTRRKEDVSRIEARQATIEREVKALDADIQRLQGMTQVDQQLRVQLAGFAQQRQAIAVQMRQLQARLQQLSLMINQGGGSGEGVRPMFPPNQQQRLPQRGVPQRGNNPTFDPQQPPQQPAQPQINPRVQMEMQQIQAQIAGLQQQDAQLATSMVNLQNKAQRTSGAAEAELDGKKKRRDDLARESEVLDQQRVAPFDPNKATTPEISALDRRARLVKTYRDFPLDKRRQELLDQFTCGASKDKPGPTNDASKPVQIIEKDFPSPRQSAR
;
A
#
# COMPACT_ATOMS: atom_id res chain seq x y z
N MET A 1 -7.08 81.36 -59.69
CA MET A 1 -5.83 81.89 -59.11
C MET A 1 -4.69 81.15 -59.78
N LYS A 2 -3.93 81.82 -60.65
CA LYS A 2 -2.51 82.21 -60.45
C LYS A 2 -1.58 80.98 -60.38
N THR A 3 -0.53 80.79 -61.18
CA THR A 3 0.19 81.65 -62.13
C THR A 3 1.23 80.81 -62.90
N HIS A 4 1.58 81.32 -64.09
CA HIS A 4 2.69 81.02 -65.00
C HIS A 4 4.02 80.44 -64.46
N LEU A 5 4.69 79.61 -65.28
CA LEU A 5 6.00 79.99 -65.86
C LEU A 5 6.26 79.26 -67.20
N LEU A 6 6.97 79.96 -68.06
CA LEU A 6 7.16 79.87 -69.51
C LEU A 6 8.60 79.38 -69.83
N LEU A 7 8.82 78.85 -71.05
CA LEU A 7 10.06 78.68 -71.87
C LEU A 7 10.22 77.23 -72.38
N LEU A 8 10.64 76.92 -73.61
CA LEU A 8 11.02 77.66 -74.82
C LEU A 8 11.20 76.62 -75.96
N HIS A 9 10.73 76.97 -77.16
CA HIS A 9 11.08 76.51 -78.52
C HIS A 9 11.89 75.22 -78.75
N LEU A 10 11.34 74.30 -79.56
CA LEU A 10 11.88 74.01 -80.90
C LEU A 10 10.83 73.29 -81.78
N LEU A 11 10.60 73.85 -82.98
CA LEU A 11 9.59 73.44 -83.93
C LEU A 11 10.23 72.53 -84.99
N LEU A 12 9.83 71.25 -85.02
CA LEU A 12 10.24 70.28 -86.05
C LEU A 12 8.99 69.49 -86.49
N LEU A 13 8.37 69.99 -87.56
CA LEU A 13 7.29 69.33 -88.30
C LEU A 13 7.89 68.16 -89.10
N GLY A 14 7.90 66.97 -88.49
CA GLY A 14 8.18 65.71 -89.18
C GLY A 14 6.91 65.16 -89.83
N PHE A 15 6.91 65.07 -91.16
CA PHE A 15 5.92 64.30 -91.91
C PHE A 15 5.95 62.84 -91.45
N VAL A 16 4.86 62.36 -90.86
CA VAL A 16 4.65 60.93 -90.61
C VAL A 16 4.27 60.29 -91.94
N VAL A 17 5.27 59.74 -92.63
CA VAL A 17 5.03 58.79 -93.73
C VAL A 17 4.48 57.51 -93.07
N PRO A 18 3.31 56.99 -93.46
CA PRO A 18 2.85 55.69 -92.99
C PRO A 18 3.85 54.64 -93.49
N SER A 19 4.69 54.16 -92.59
CA SER A 19 5.60 53.05 -92.87
C SER A 19 4.74 51.83 -93.17
N ILE A 20 4.73 51.38 -94.43
CA ILE A 20 4.08 50.15 -94.84
C ILE A 20 4.84 49.04 -94.11
N ALA A 21 4.32 48.60 -92.96
CA ALA A 21 4.92 47.55 -92.16
C ALA A 21 5.01 46.29 -93.01
N ALA A 22 6.23 45.75 -93.15
CA ALA A 22 6.43 44.46 -93.78
C ALA A 22 5.53 43.41 -93.07
N PRO A 23 4.89 42.49 -93.82
CA PRO A 23 4.04 41.48 -93.23
C PRO A 23 4.83 40.71 -92.16
N LEU A 24 4.29 40.67 -90.95
CA LEU A 24 4.91 39.98 -89.83
C LEU A 24 4.76 38.45 -90.00
N PRO A 25 5.74 37.65 -89.54
CA PRO A 25 5.68 36.19 -89.60
C PRO A 25 4.42 35.62 -88.96
N ALA A 26 3.86 34.55 -89.53
CA ALA A 26 2.91 33.67 -88.86
C ALA A 26 3.60 32.39 -88.40
N VAL A 27 3.36 31.97 -87.16
CA VAL A 27 3.75 30.64 -86.67
C VAL A 27 2.54 29.75 -86.70
N HIS A 28 2.65 28.57 -87.30
CA HIS A 28 1.58 27.60 -87.31
C HIS A 28 2.11 26.17 -87.17
N GLY A 29 1.21 25.22 -86.98
CA GLY A 29 1.57 23.82 -86.86
C GLY A 29 0.45 23.02 -86.24
N ARG A 30 0.78 21.86 -85.68
CA ARG A 30 -0.18 20.96 -85.03
C ARG A 30 0.28 20.58 -83.64
N VAL A 31 -0.69 20.34 -82.76
CA VAL A 31 -0.45 19.70 -81.46
C VAL A 31 -0.78 18.22 -81.59
N TYR A 32 0.17 17.34 -81.29
CA TYR A 32 0.00 15.90 -81.26
C TYR A 32 0.08 15.38 -79.83
N GLY A 33 -0.67 14.31 -79.57
CA GLY A 33 -0.53 13.51 -78.37
C GLY A 33 0.43 12.37 -78.61
N GLN A 34 1.21 12.00 -77.61
CA GLN A 34 1.92 10.73 -77.59
C GLN A 34 1.67 9.98 -76.28
N ASP A 35 1.79 8.66 -76.29
CA ASP A 35 1.84 7.88 -75.06
C ASP A 35 3.23 7.95 -74.39
N GLU A 36 3.37 7.27 -73.26
CA GLU A 36 4.63 7.19 -72.51
C GLU A 36 5.78 6.47 -73.24
N LYS A 37 5.47 5.73 -74.31
CA LYS A 37 6.45 5.04 -75.16
C LYS A 37 6.81 5.85 -76.41
N GLY A 38 6.21 7.03 -76.58
CA GLY A 38 6.38 7.88 -77.75
C GLY A 38 5.51 7.49 -78.95
N ASN A 39 4.54 6.60 -78.79
CA ASN A 39 3.60 6.29 -79.87
C ASN A 39 2.65 7.46 -80.07
N ASN A 40 2.47 7.88 -81.32
CA ASN A 40 1.59 8.98 -81.68
C ASN A 40 0.11 8.59 -81.44
N LEU A 41 -0.60 9.38 -80.65
CA LEU A 41 -2.03 9.25 -80.34
C LEU A 41 -2.93 10.08 -81.27
N GLY A 42 -2.33 10.79 -82.23
CA GLY A 42 -3.01 11.66 -83.16
C GLY A 42 -3.05 13.14 -82.70
N PRO A 43 -3.67 14.01 -83.52
CA PRO A 43 -3.75 15.44 -83.22
C PRO A 43 -4.67 15.74 -82.03
N LEU A 44 -4.36 16.81 -81.28
CA LEU A 44 -5.06 17.27 -80.08
C LEU A 44 -5.83 18.57 -80.34
N PRO A 45 -7.07 18.51 -80.87
CA PRO A 45 -7.93 19.70 -80.92
C PRO A 45 -8.24 20.19 -79.50
N GLY A 46 -8.32 21.51 -79.32
CA GLY A 46 -8.58 22.15 -78.02
C GLY A 46 -7.35 22.35 -77.14
N ALA A 47 -6.15 21.94 -77.57
CA ALA A 47 -4.91 22.24 -76.85
C ALA A 47 -4.64 23.76 -76.83
N LYS A 48 -4.37 24.33 -75.66
CA LYS A 48 -4.04 25.74 -75.47
C LYS A 48 -2.52 25.93 -75.52
N ILE A 49 -2.06 26.78 -76.44
CA ILE A 49 -0.67 27.18 -76.63
C ILE A 49 -0.50 28.61 -76.14
N GLU A 50 0.48 28.83 -75.27
CA GLU A 50 0.89 30.15 -74.80
C GLU A 50 2.36 30.38 -75.19
N LEU A 51 2.64 31.45 -75.92
CA LEU A 51 4.00 31.88 -76.22
C LEU A 51 4.44 32.95 -75.21
N LEU A 52 5.67 32.80 -74.72
CA LEU A 52 6.28 33.60 -73.67
C LEU A 52 7.46 34.39 -74.25
N SER A 53 7.49 35.69 -73.99
CA SER A 53 8.59 36.58 -74.38
C SER A 53 9.80 36.43 -73.45
N GLY A 54 10.94 36.02 -74.01
CA GLY A 54 12.28 36.09 -73.41
C GLY A 54 12.37 35.72 -71.91
N LYS A 55 13.32 36.34 -71.19
CA LYS A 55 13.56 36.11 -69.75
C LYS A 55 12.37 36.52 -68.83
N GLY A 56 11.32 37.15 -69.37
CA GLY A 56 10.26 37.78 -68.59
C GLY A 56 9.02 36.93 -68.31
N ASN A 57 8.93 35.68 -68.83
CA ASN A 57 7.77 34.79 -68.68
C ASN A 57 6.41 35.46 -69.00
N THR A 58 6.41 36.53 -69.81
CA THR A 58 5.19 37.27 -70.13
C THR A 58 4.53 36.60 -71.32
N VAL A 59 3.27 36.19 -71.18
CA VAL A 59 2.48 35.63 -72.28
C VAL A 59 2.26 36.73 -73.31
N VAL A 60 2.82 36.54 -74.51
CA VAL A 60 2.69 37.48 -75.63
C VAL A 60 1.68 37.03 -76.67
N ALA A 61 1.36 35.75 -76.71
CA ALA A 61 0.33 35.20 -77.58
C ALA A 61 -0.32 33.98 -76.93
N THR A 62 -1.60 33.77 -77.22
CA THR A 62 -2.34 32.58 -76.81
C THR A 62 -3.23 32.14 -77.95
N VAL A 63 -3.20 30.86 -78.28
CA VAL A 63 -4.07 30.27 -79.30
C VAL A 63 -4.55 28.90 -78.82
N THR A 64 -5.72 28.49 -79.30
CA THR A 64 -6.25 27.14 -79.07
C THR A 64 -6.22 26.39 -80.39
N ALA A 65 -5.70 25.16 -80.38
CA ALA A 65 -5.66 24.30 -81.54
C ALA A 65 -7.08 23.96 -82.02
N SER A 66 -7.34 24.12 -83.31
CA SER A 66 -8.66 23.97 -83.93
C SER A 66 -9.08 22.50 -84.09
N SER A 67 -10.40 22.30 -84.21
CA SER A 67 -11.01 21.03 -84.57
C SER A 67 -11.50 21.07 -86.03
N PRO A 68 -11.38 19.97 -86.80
CA PRO A 68 -10.63 18.74 -86.51
C PRO A 68 -9.16 18.88 -86.88
N GLY A 69 -8.26 18.21 -86.16
CA GLY A 69 -6.87 18.03 -86.59
C GLY A 69 -5.79 18.82 -85.83
N GLY A 70 -6.14 19.53 -84.76
CA GLY A 70 -5.17 20.07 -83.81
C GLY A 70 -4.26 21.17 -84.39
N TYR A 71 -4.69 21.83 -85.46
CA TYR A 71 -3.94 22.89 -86.11
C TYR A 71 -4.01 24.19 -85.30
N TYR A 72 -2.93 24.96 -85.25
CA TYR A 72 -2.92 26.29 -84.65
C TYR A 72 -2.20 27.28 -85.57
N GLN A 73 -2.56 28.56 -85.49
CA GLN A 73 -1.86 29.65 -86.15
C GLN A 73 -1.84 30.89 -85.25
N ILE A 74 -0.66 31.47 -85.07
CA ILE A 74 -0.42 32.74 -84.38
C ILE A 74 0.10 33.70 -85.44
N LYS A 75 -0.68 34.73 -85.76
CA LYS A 75 -0.32 35.75 -86.74
C LYS A 75 0.44 36.89 -86.08
N ASP A 76 1.11 37.67 -86.92
CA ASP A 76 1.73 38.93 -86.53
C ASP A 76 2.78 38.79 -85.42
N LEU A 77 3.54 37.69 -85.43
CA LEU A 77 4.52 37.38 -84.39
C LEU A 77 5.90 37.93 -84.80
N PRO A 78 6.47 38.91 -84.07
CA PRO A 78 7.78 39.47 -84.41
C PRO A 78 8.90 38.41 -84.43
N PRO A 79 9.95 38.60 -85.25
CA PRO A 79 11.15 37.77 -85.16
C PRO A 79 11.81 37.86 -83.78
N ALA A 80 11.74 36.79 -82.99
CA ALA A 80 12.32 36.69 -81.65
C ALA A 80 12.47 35.23 -81.20
N ASP A 81 13.10 35.03 -80.04
CA ASP A 81 13.12 33.76 -79.32
C ASP A 81 11.89 33.68 -78.40
N TYR A 82 11.08 32.65 -78.59
CA TYR A 82 9.89 32.40 -77.79
C TYR A 82 10.05 31.13 -76.98
N ALA A 83 9.77 31.18 -75.69
CA ALA A 83 9.46 29.98 -74.92
C ALA A 83 7.96 29.68 -75.07
N TYR A 84 7.56 28.43 -74.83
CA TYR A 84 6.15 28.06 -74.90
C TYR A 84 5.69 27.27 -73.68
N ARG A 85 4.38 27.34 -73.44
CA ARG A 85 3.63 26.46 -72.56
C ARG A 85 2.44 25.88 -73.31
N VAL A 86 2.27 24.57 -73.30
CA VAL A 86 1.16 23.89 -73.98
C VAL A 86 0.39 23.02 -73.00
N THR A 87 -0.93 23.16 -73.00
CA THR A 87 -1.85 22.41 -72.12
C THR A 87 -2.95 21.75 -72.94
N SER A 88 -3.33 20.53 -72.57
CA SER A 88 -4.49 19.84 -73.14
C SER A 88 -5.08 18.90 -72.10
N ALA A 89 -6.41 18.74 -72.11
CA ALA A 89 -7.11 17.88 -71.16
C ALA A 89 -6.66 16.42 -71.29
N GLY A 90 -6.29 15.81 -70.16
CA GLY A 90 -5.82 14.42 -70.14
C GLY A 90 -4.37 14.23 -70.59
N PHE A 91 -3.60 15.30 -70.80
CA PHE A 91 -2.17 15.26 -71.12
C PHE A 91 -1.34 16.01 -70.09
N LYS A 92 -0.05 15.67 -69.96
CA LYS A 92 0.88 16.41 -69.10
C LYS A 92 1.12 17.78 -69.71
N THR A 93 0.97 18.83 -68.91
CA THR A 93 1.34 20.19 -69.31
C THR A 93 2.81 20.25 -69.69
N GLU A 94 3.09 20.74 -70.89
CA GLU A 94 4.45 21.00 -71.35
C GLU A 94 4.81 22.45 -70.97
N ASP A 95 5.56 22.60 -69.88
CA ASP A 95 6.04 23.88 -69.35
C ASP A 95 7.53 23.78 -68.98
N ALA A 96 8.30 23.00 -69.76
CA ALA A 96 9.75 22.88 -69.57
C ALA A 96 10.51 24.11 -70.07
N ARG A 97 9.79 25.18 -70.44
CA ARG A 97 10.34 26.42 -71.02
C ARG A 97 11.21 26.17 -72.25
N ARG A 98 10.87 25.12 -73.01
CA ARG A 98 11.40 24.92 -74.36
C ARG A 98 10.93 26.07 -75.25
N GLY A 99 11.71 26.35 -76.28
CA GLY A 99 11.44 27.48 -77.16
C GLY A 99 11.89 27.25 -78.59
N PHE A 100 11.52 28.18 -79.45
CA PHE A 100 11.94 28.24 -80.85
C PHE A 100 12.21 29.69 -81.26
N LYS A 101 13.00 29.85 -82.31
CA LYS A 101 13.36 31.15 -82.87
C LYS A 101 12.57 31.41 -84.15
N VAL A 102 11.85 32.53 -84.20
CA VAL A 102 11.15 32.98 -85.41
C VAL A 102 12.14 33.76 -86.29
N PRO A 103 12.43 33.33 -87.53
CA PRO A 103 13.41 33.99 -88.39
C PRO A 103 12.95 35.36 -88.90
N GLN A 104 13.89 36.28 -89.12
CA GLN A 104 13.63 37.68 -89.47
C GLN A 104 12.98 37.91 -90.85
N ASN A 105 12.97 36.89 -91.71
CA ASN A 105 12.44 36.95 -93.08
C ASN A 105 11.50 35.77 -93.42
N SER A 106 10.89 35.13 -92.41
CA SER A 106 9.93 34.03 -92.65
C SER A 106 8.52 34.60 -92.71
N LEU A 107 7.79 34.36 -93.80
CA LEU A 107 6.35 34.64 -93.84
C LEU A 107 5.56 33.61 -93.02
N GLU A 108 6.00 32.35 -93.06
CA GLU A 108 5.39 31.24 -92.34
C GLU A 108 6.49 30.42 -91.64
N TYR A 109 6.27 30.03 -90.39
CA TYR A 109 7.16 29.17 -89.62
C TYR A 109 6.36 28.01 -89.02
N VAL A 110 6.76 26.78 -89.33
CA VAL A 110 6.06 25.57 -88.88
C VAL A 110 6.69 25.03 -87.60
N HIS A 111 5.89 24.85 -86.55
CA HIS A 111 6.32 24.21 -85.31
C HIS A 111 5.23 23.28 -84.79
N ASP A 112 5.57 22.01 -84.58
CA ASP A 112 4.63 21.04 -84.01
C ASP A 112 4.90 20.84 -82.52
N PHE A 113 3.84 20.78 -81.72
CA PHE A 113 3.92 20.48 -80.30
C PHE A 113 3.55 19.02 -80.05
N ILE A 114 4.26 18.37 -79.14
CA ILE A 114 3.96 17.01 -78.73
C ILE A 114 3.72 17.01 -77.21
N LEU A 115 2.54 16.57 -76.79
CA LEU A 115 2.19 16.38 -75.38
C LEU A 115 2.16 14.90 -75.03
N THR A 116 2.76 14.54 -73.90
CA THR A 116 2.71 13.16 -73.40
C THR A 116 1.47 12.92 -72.55
N LYS A 117 0.68 11.90 -72.90
CA LYS A 117 -0.44 11.42 -72.09
C LYS A 117 0.14 10.72 -70.86
N PRO A 118 -0.16 11.17 -69.62
CA PRO A 118 0.24 10.42 -68.45
C PRO A 118 -0.41 9.03 -68.51
N PRO A 119 0.27 7.97 -68.01
CA PRO A 119 -0.36 6.66 -67.90
C PRO A 119 -1.69 6.78 -67.18
N ALA A 120 -2.67 5.98 -67.59
CA ALA A 120 -3.87 5.79 -66.78
C ALA A 120 -3.42 5.43 -65.36
N LYS A 121 -3.89 6.18 -64.37
CA LYS A 121 -3.57 5.95 -62.97
C LYS A 121 -4.07 4.55 -62.62
N ARG A 122 -3.15 3.59 -62.57
CA ARG A 122 -3.49 2.23 -62.16
C ARG A 122 -3.80 2.28 -60.68
N GLU A 123 -4.90 1.66 -60.29
CA GLU A 123 -5.29 1.54 -58.89
C GLU A 123 -4.59 0.35 -58.22
N ARG A 124 -4.05 -0.56 -59.03
CA ARG A 124 -3.36 -1.77 -58.60
C ARG A 124 -2.13 -2.06 -59.45
N CYS A 125 -1.07 -2.60 -58.86
CA CYS A 125 0.13 -3.01 -59.56
C CYS A 125 0.81 -4.20 -58.88
N ASP A 126 1.61 -4.91 -59.68
CA ASP A 126 2.54 -5.90 -59.16
C ASP A 126 3.78 -5.20 -58.60
N VAL A 127 4.17 -5.55 -57.36
CA VAL A 127 5.32 -4.96 -56.68
C VAL A 127 6.39 -6.03 -56.46
N PRO A 128 7.54 -5.96 -57.16
CA PRO A 128 8.66 -6.85 -56.90
C PRO A 128 9.36 -6.44 -55.60
N VAL A 129 9.58 -7.41 -54.75
CA VAL A 129 10.22 -7.25 -53.44
C VAL A 129 11.40 -8.22 -53.34
N LEU A 130 12.48 -7.78 -52.73
CA LEU A 130 13.62 -8.59 -52.35
C LEU A 130 13.81 -8.55 -50.85
N VAL A 131 13.93 -9.71 -50.21
CA VAL A 131 14.23 -9.83 -48.79
C VAL A 131 15.67 -10.30 -48.64
N VAL A 132 16.47 -9.49 -47.97
CA VAL A 132 17.87 -9.80 -47.66
C VAL A 132 18.11 -9.68 -46.16
N LYS A 133 19.14 -10.35 -45.64
CA LYS A 133 19.69 -10.12 -44.31
C LYS A 133 21.10 -9.57 -44.42
N ARG A 134 21.46 -8.63 -43.55
CA ARG A 134 22.82 -8.08 -43.48
C ARG A 134 23.68 -8.94 -42.56
N VAL A 135 24.70 -9.62 -43.09
CA VAL A 135 25.66 -10.39 -42.28
C VAL A 135 27.00 -9.66 -42.25
N ARG A 136 27.58 -9.54 -41.05
CA ARG A 136 28.95 -9.02 -40.88
C ARG A 136 29.95 -10.11 -41.27
N THR A 137 30.86 -9.81 -42.19
CA THR A 137 31.87 -10.77 -42.68
C THR A 137 33.28 -10.49 -42.17
N GLY A 138 33.45 -9.54 -41.25
CA GLY A 138 34.75 -9.20 -40.64
C GLY A 138 34.60 -8.31 -39.40
N ASP A 139 35.73 -7.94 -38.80
CA ASP A 139 35.79 -7.09 -37.60
C ASP A 139 35.44 -5.61 -37.89
N LYS A 140 35.48 -5.20 -39.16
CA LYS A 140 35.14 -3.83 -39.57
C LYS A 140 33.63 -3.69 -39.77
N PRO A 141 32.99 -2.66 -39.18
CA PRO A 141 31.53 -2.48 -39.26
C PRO A 141 30.99 -2.24 -40.68
N ASP A 142 31.83 -1.79 -41.62
CA ASP A 142 31.43 -1.49 -43.00
C ASP A 142 31.50 -2.71 -43.94
N GLU A 143 32.12 -3.81 -43.52
CA GLU A 143 32.18 -5.06 -44.29
C GLU A 143 30.95 -5.92 -44.00
N SER A 144 29.81 -5.49 -44.54
CA SER A 144 28.56 -6.23 -44.44
C SER A 144 28.09 -6.73 -45.80
N VAL A 145 27.80 -8.03 -45.89
CA VAL A 145 27.27 -8.68 -47.10
C VAL A 145 25.76 -8.84 -46.95
N ARG A 146 25.01 -8.53 -48.02
CA ARG A 146 23.57 -8.83 -48.10
C ARG A 146 23.38 -10.25 -48.59
N LEU A 147 22.79 -11.10 -47.76
CA LEU A 147 22.41 -12.46 -48.11
C LEU A 147 20.91 -12.52 -48.37
N GLN A 148 20.51 -13.19 -49.46
CA GLN A 148 19.10 -13.41 -49.77
C GLN A 148 18.45 -14.31 -48.72
N VAL A 149 17.19 -14.04 -48.37
CA VAL A 149 16.46 -14.78 -47.34
C VAL A 149 15.29 -15.53 -47.97
N ALA A 150 15.44 -16.84 -48.10
CA ALA A 150 14.39 -17.73 -48.57
C ALA A 150 13.33 -18.01 -47.48
N GLY A 151 12.09 -18.26 -47.89
CA GLY A 151 11.01 -18.63 -46.97
C GLY A 151 10.53 -17.50 -46.04
N ALA A 152 10.89 -16.25 -46.30
CA ALA A 152 10.43 -15.10 -45.53
C ALA A 152 8.92 -14.90 -45.75
N ARG A 153 8.15 -14.89 -44.67
CA ARG A 153 6.69 -14.75 -44.65
C ARG A 153 6.33 -13.29 -44.41
N MET A 154 5.79 -12.63 -45.42
CA MET A 154 5.36 -11.23 -45.39
C MET A 154 3.84 -11.11 -45.23
N HIS A 155 3.43 -10.30 -44.26
CA HIS A 155 2.07 -9.84 -44.05
C HIS A 155 1.95 -8.34 -44.34
N LEU A 156 0.85 -7.93 -44.97
CA LEU A 156 0.53 -6.56 -45.34
C LEU A 156 -0.81 -6.17 -44.73
N ARG A 157 -0.80 -5.15 -43.88
CA ARG A 157 -2.00 -4.56 -43.30
C ARG A 157 -2.20 -3.15 -43.88
N PRO A 158 -3.28 -2.90 -44.64
CA PRO A 158 -3.58 -1.55 -45.10
C PRO A 158 -3.76 -0.58 -43.93
N THR A 159 -3.19 0.62 -44.02
CA THR A 159 -3.37 1.64 -42.98
C THR A 159 -4.67 2.43 -43.17
N SER A 160 -5.26 2.38 -44.37
CA SER A 160 -6.54 3.01 -44.70
C SER A 160 -7.67 1.99 -44.81
N PRO A 161 -8.86 2.26 -44.22
CA PRO A 161 -10.02 1.37 -44.36
C PRO A 161 -10.57 1.31 -45.79
N LYS A 162 -10.17 2.24 -46.68
CA LYS A 162 -10.57 2.23 -48.10
C LYS A 162 -9.83 1.20 -48.93
N ILE A 163 -8.74 0.63 -48.40
CA ILE A 163 -7.92 -0.36 -49.09
C ILE A 163 -8.19 -1.72 -48.44
N THR A 164 -8.64 -2.68 -49.24
CA THR A 164 -8.84 -4.05 -48.76
C THR A 164 -7.50 -4.76 -48.61
N ALA A 165 -7.33 -5.54 -47.54
CA ALA A 165 -6.13 -6.34 -47.33
C ALA A 165 -5.97 -7.37 -48.48
N PRO A 166 -4.73 -7.60 -48.96
CA PRO A 166 -4.48 -8.62 -49.98
C PRO A 166 -4.94 -10.01 -49.51
N PRO A 167 -5.67 -10.76 -50.33
CA PRO A 167 -6.26 -12.05 -49.92
C PRO A 167 -5.23 -13.19 -49.77
N ASN A 168 -4.07 -13.09 -50.42
CA ASN A 168 -3.09 -14.17 -50.54
C ASN A 168 -1.92 -14.03 -49.56
N GLN A 169 -2.22 -13.85 -48.27
CA GLN A 169 -1.20 -13.71 -47.23
C GLN A 169 -1.05 -14.98 -46.37
N PRO A 170 0.15 -15.26 -45.81
CA PRO A 170 1.40 -14.52 -46.03
C PRO A 170 1.98 -14.76 -47.42
N PHE A 171 2.66 -13.76 -47.95
CA PHE A 171 3.52 -13.93 -49.12
C PHE A 171 4.84 -14.59 -48.68
N VAL A 172 5.33 -15.57 -49.42
CA VAL A 172 6.55 -16.32 -49.05
C VAL A 172 7.65 -16.09 -50.08
N SER A 173 8.83 -15.65 -49.63
CA SER A 173 9.97 -15.43 -50.54
C SER A 173 10.51 -16.76 -51.08
N ASN A 174 10.91 -16.74 -52.34
CA ASN A 174 11.55 -17.90 -52.98
C ASN A 174 13.02 -18.06 -52.53
N ASP A 175 13.74 -19.04 -53.08
CA ASP A 175 15.14 -19.34 -52.75
C ASP A 175 16.12 -18.18 -52.99
N LYS A 176 15.73 -17.19 -53.80
CA LYS A 176 16.51 -15.96 -54.08
C LYS A 176 16.08 -14.78 -53.21
N GLY A 177 15.18 -14.99 -52.26
CA GLY A 177 14.58 -13.93 -51.45
C GLY A 177 13.61 -13.04 -52.22
N ASP A 178 13.25 -13.37 -53.46
CA ASP A 178 12.31 -12.59 -54.26
C ASP A 178 10.86 -12.90 -53.86
N LEU A 179 10.04 -11.85 -53.89
CA LEU A 179 8.60 -11.84 -53.62
C LEU A 179 7.92 -11.00 -54.71
N LEU A 180 6.83 -11.50 -55.30
CA LEU A 180 6.02 -10.70 -56.22
C LEU A 180 4.63 -10.47 -55.61
N LEU A 181 4.39 -9.26 -55.15
CA LEU A 181 3.10 -8.86 -54.58
C LEU A 181 2.16 -8.50 -55.74
N LYS A 182 1.35 -9.46 -56.19
CA LYS A 182 0.47 -9.29 -57.35
C LYS A 182 -0.76 -8.46 -57.02
N ASP A 183 -1.19 -7.63 -57.97
CA ASP A 183 -2.44 -6.85 -57.93
C ASP A 183 -2.62 -6.03 -56.63
N LEU A 184 -1.53 -5.47 -56.11
CA LEU A 184 -1.55 -4.72 -54.86
C LEU A 184 -2.12 -3.31 -55.09
N ALA A 185 -3.14 -2.93 -54.31
CA ALA A 185 -3.75 -1.61 -54.42
C ALA A 185 -2.79 -0.50 -54.00
N VAL A 186 -2.84 0.64 -54.70
CA VAL A 186 -2.05 1.83 -54.39
C VAL A 186 -2.44 2.38 -53.02
N GLY A 187 -1.44 2.61 -52.16
CA GLY A 187 -1.62 3.17 -50.83
C GLY A 187 -0.54 2.76 -49.84
N ASP A 188 -0.79 3.02 -48.57
CA ASP A 188 0.16 2.78 -47.49
C ASP A 188 -0.21 1.50 -46.71
N TYR A 189 0.80 0.69 -46.42
CA TYR A 189 0.68 -0.59 -45.71
C TYR A 189 1.66 -0.62 -44.54
N GLU A 190 1.23 -1.25 -43.45
CA GLU A 190 2.13 -1.79 -42.44
C GLU A 190 2.57 -3.19 -42.89
N VAL A 191 3.88 -3.43 -42.86
CA VAL A 191 4.51 -4.68 -43.30
C VAL A 191 5.06 -5.39 -42.08
N SER A 192 4.79 -6.69 -41.97
CA SER A 192 5.46 -7.58 -41.04
C SER A 192 6.15 -8.70 -41.81
N ILE A 193 7.43 -8.93 -41.58
CA ILE A 193 8.21 -9.99 -42.24
C ILE A 193 8.84 -10.89 -41.19
N ASP A 194 8.42 -12.15 -41.17
CA ASP A 194 9.00 -13.22 -40.35
C ASP A 194 9.87 -14.11 -41.23
N ALA A 195 11.15 -14.30 -40.90
CA ALA A 195 12.04 -15.18 -41.65
C ALA A 195 13.00 -15.98 -40.76
N PRO A 196 13.46 -17.18 -41.20
CA PRO A 196 14.45 -17.97 -40.47
C PRO A 196 15.71 -17.17 -40.13
N GLU A 197 16.24 -17.35 -38.92
CA GLU A 197 17.51 -16.73 -38.47
C GLU A 197 17.52 -15.19 -38.48
N THR A 198 16.37 -14.54 -38.57
CA THR A 198 16.27 -13.08 -38.52
C THR A 198 15.28 -12.62 -37.45
N GLN A 199 15.44 -11.38 -37.01
CA GLN A 199 14.43 -10.69 -36.23
C GLN A 199 13.22 -10.40 -37.13
N THR A 200 12.01 -10.44 -36.56
CA THR A 200 10.79 -10.00 -37.25
C THR A 200 10.92 -8.53 -37.62
N PHE A 201 10.77 -8.20 -38.89
CA PHE A 201 10.73 -6.81 -39.34
C PHE A 201 9.30 -6.29 -39.28
N ILE A 202 9.12 -5.09 -38.72
CA ILE A 202 7.86 -4.33 -38.81
C ILE A 202 8.18 -2.94 -39.35
N GLY A 203 7.50 -2.52 -40.41
CA GLY A 203 7.74 -1.23 -41.06
C GLY A 203 6.60 -0.77 -41.93
N SER A 204 6.79 0.33 -42.65
CA SER A 204 5.79 0.87 -43.58
C SER A 204 6.21 0.64 -45.03
N LEU A 205 5.25 0.33 -45.89
CA LEU A 205 5.40 0.20 -47.33
C LEU A 205 4.40 1.11 -48.04
N LYS A 206 4.92 2.01 -48.88
CA LYS A 206 4.11 2.85 -49.76
C LYS A 206 4.10 2.28 -51.17
N VAL A 207 2.92 1.87 -51.63
CA VAL A 207 2.72 1.26 -52.95
C VAL A 207 2.25 2.34 -53.91
N ALA A 208 2.99 2.54 -55.00
CA ALA A 208 2.61 3.42 -56.09
C ALA A 208 2.86 2.74 -57.45
N CYS A 209 1.90 2.80 -58.36
CA CYS A 209 2.09 2.25 -59.70
C CYS A 209 3.08 3.10 -60.51
N GLY A 210 4.07 2.46 -61.14
CA GLY A 210 5.00 3.12 -62.06
C GLY A 210 6.46 3.14 -61.60
N THR A 211 6.76 2.77 -60.35
CA THR A 211 8.12 2.48 -59.91
C THR A 211 8.50 1.09 -60.39
N ARG A 212 9.53 0.98 -61.25
CA ARG A 212 10.09 -0.32 -61.68
C ARG A 212 11.12 -0.86 -60.69
N ASP A 213 11.46 -0.09 -59.66
CA ASP A 213 12.51 -0.45 -58.72
C ASP A 213 12.02 -1.56 -57.79
N GLN A 214 12.87 -2.58 -57.61
CA GLN A 214 12.65 -3.65 -56.65
C GLN A 214 12.75 -3.08 -55.22
N ILE A 215 11.74 -3.33 -54.40
CA ILE A 215 11.73 -2.88 -53.02
C ILE A 215 12.55 -3.86 -52.18
N VAL A 216 13.60 -3.37 -51.53
CA VAL A 216 14.49 -4.22 -50.72
C VAL A 216 14.15 -4.06 -49.24
N PHE A 217 13.76 -5.16 -48.59
CA PHE A 217 13.68 -5.24 -47.14
C PHE A 217 14.95 -5.87 -46.61
N GLU A 218 15.62 -5.17 -45.70
CA GLU A 218 16.85 -5.63 -45.06
C GLU A 218 16.54 -6.07 -43.63
N LEU A 219 16.56 -7.37 -43.40
CA LEU A 219 16.31 -7.99 -42.11
C LEU A 219 17.59 -8.01 -41.27
N GLN A 220 17.44 -7.82 -39.97
CA GLN A 220 18.53 -7.96 -39.04
C GLN A 220 18.69 -9.44 -38.65
N PRO A 221 19.90 -10.04 -38.76
CA PRO A 221 20.14 -11.39 -38.28
C PRO A 221 19.80 -11.49 -36.80
N CYS A 222 19.26 -12.64 -36.42
CA CYS A 222 19.15 -13.00 -35.03
C CYS A 222 20.54 -13.15 -34.40
N ASP A 223 20.75 -12.58 -33.22
CA ASP A 223 21.87 -12.95 -32.38
C ASP A 223 21.50 -14.24 -31.63
N GLU A 224 21.73 -15.39 -32.26
CA GLU A 224 21.34 -16.69 -31.72
C GLU A 224 21.95 -16.95 -30.33
N VAL A 225 23.19 -16.48 -30.12
CA VAL A 225 23.89 -16.62 -28.84
C VAL A 225 23.18 -15.79 -27.78
N LEU A 226 22.92 -14.51 -28.04
CA LEU A 226 22.18 -13.66 -27.10
C LEU A 226 20.76 -14.20 -26.83
N HIS A 227 20.05 -14.61 -27.87
CA HIS A 227 18.70 -15.16 -27.74
C HIS A 227 18.69 -16.44 -26.90
N SER A 228 19.64 -17.35 -27.12
CA SER A 228 19.78 -18.56 -26.31
C SER A 228 20.07 -18.24 -24.84
N LEU A 229 20.95 -17.26 -24.57
CA LEU A 229 21.26 -16.83 -23.20
C LEU A 229 20.07 -16.16 -22.51
N VAL A 230 19.31 -15.34 -23.21
CA VAL A 230 18.07 -14.73 -22.68
C VAL A 230 17.04 -15.82 -22.37
N ARG A 231 16.93 -16.86 -23.19
CA ARG A 231 16.06 -18.02 -22.88
C ARG A 231 16.54 -18.77 -21.65
N VAL A 232 17.83 -19.06 -21.53
CA VAL A 232 18.40 -19.68 -20.31
C VAL A 232 18.11 -18.81 -19.10
N LEU A 233 18.27 -17.49 -19.20
CA LEU A 233 18.00 -16.55 -18.12
C LEU A 233 16.53 -16.55 -17.68
N LEU A 234 15.59 -16.61 -18.62
CA LEU A 234 14.16 -16.52 -18.35
C LEU A 234 13.47 -17.88 -18.13
N ARG A 235 14.07 -18.99 -18.53
CA ARG A 235 13.54 -20.35 -18.30
C ARG A 235 14.27 -21.03 -17.15
N ASP A 236 15.56 -21.29 -17.34
CA ASP A 236 16.38 -22.02 -16.37
C ASP A 236 16.78 -21.14 -15.18
N GLY A 237 16.93 -19.84 -15.43
CA GLY A 237 17.22 -18.81 -14.43
C GLY A 237 16.00 -18.27 -13.68
N TRP A 238 14.83 -18.89 -13.86
CA TRP A 238 13.58 -18.42 -13.26
C TRP A 238 13.28 -19.09 -11.92
N GLY A 239 12.91 -18.29 -10.92
CA GLY A 239 12.51 -18.76 -9.60
C GLY A 239 13.60 -18.64 -8.53
N THR A 240 13.27 -19.08 -7.31
CA THR A 240 14.09 -18.83 -6.10
C THR A 240 15.08 -19.95 -5.78
N SER A 241 15.08 -21.05 -6.52
CA SER A 241 15.94 -22.21 -6.28
C SER A 241 17.43 -21.87 -6.51
N ALA A 242 18.33 -22.55 -5.80
CA ALA A 242 19.77 -22.35 -5.98
C ALA A 242 20.24 -22.63 -7.42
N PRO A 243 19.79 -23.71 -8.10
CA PRO A 243 20.12 -23.94 -9.51
C PRO A 243 19.64 -22.80 -10.42
N ALA A 244 18.44 -22.26 -10.20
CA ALA A 244 17.93 -21.16 -10.99
C ALA A 244 18.77 -19.88 -10.81
N LYS A 245 19.11 -19.54 -9.57
CA LYS A 245 20.00 -18.40 -9.29
C LYS A 245 21.37 -18.55 -9.97
N THR A 246 21.95 -19.75 -9.96
CA THR A 246 23.22 -20.03 -10.64
C THR A 246 23.10 -19.97 -12.16
N ALA A 247 22.00 -20.46 -12.75
CA ALA A 247 21.73 -20.33 -14.19
C ALA A 247 21.57 -18.86 -14.59
N ALA A 248 20.79 -18.09 -13.84
CA ALA A 248 20.58 -16.66 -14.06
C ALA A 248 21.88 -15.87 -13.98
N ALA A 249 22.71 -16.11 -12.96
CA ALA A 249 23.98 -15.42 -12.79
C ALA A 249 24.95 -15.68 -13.96
N ARG A 250 25.08 -16.96 -14.39
CA ARG A 250 25.92 -17.34 -15.54
C ARG A 250 25.42 -16.72 -16.83
N ALA A 251 24.12 -16.84 -17.13
CA ALA A 251 23.53 -16.26 -18.34
C ALA A 251 23.67 -14.74 -18.36
N SER A 252 23.39 -14.07 -17.24
CA SER A 252 23.53 -12.63 -17.08
C SER A 252 24.95 -12.14 -17.32
N GLN A 253 25.97 -12.84 -16.79
CA GLN A 253 27.37 -12.50 -17.00
C GLN A 253 27.77 -12.64 -18.48
N SER A 254 27.34 -13.71 -19.15
CA SER A 254 27.59 -13.91 -20.58
C SER A 254 26.90 -12.85 -21.44
N ILE A 255 25.65 -12.49 -21.11
CA ILE A 255 24.90 -11.43 -21.77
C ILE A 255 25.63 -10.09 -21.66
N THR A 256 26.12 -9.71 -20.46
CA THR A 256 26.88 -8.46 -20.28
C THR A 256 28.15 -8.43 -21.13
N LYS A 257 28.84 -9.57 -21.29
CA LYS A 257 30.05 -9.66 -22.12
C LYS A 257 29.74 -9.53 -23.61
N LEU A 258 28.62 -10.09 -24.07
CA LEU A 258 28.25 -10.13 -25.49
C LEU A 258 27.56 -8.85 -25.98
N ALA A 259 26.52 -8.41 -25.27
CA ALA A 259 25.62 -7.36 -25.73
C ALA A 259 26.05 -5.95 -25.29
N GLY A 260 27.05 -5.83 -24.41
CA GLY A 260 27.40 -4.57 -23.77
C GLY A 260 26.33 -4.09 -22.78
N LYS A 261 26.50 -2.88 -22.25
CA LYS A 261 25.56 -2.29 -21.27
C LYS A 261 24.31 -1.66 -21.90
N ASP A 262 24.35 -1.41 -23.21
CA ASP A 262 23.34 -0.62 -23.91
C ASP A 262 22.20 -1.46 -24.50
N ASN A 263 22.18 -2.77 -24.26
CA ASN A 263 21.10 -3.63 -24.74
C ASN A 263 19.92 -3.62 -23.75
N GLY A 264 18.95 -2.74 -24.00
CA GLY A 264 17.79 -2.58 -23.15
C GLY A 264 16.96 -3.86 -22.94
N ALA A 265 16.86 -4.73 -23.94
CA ALA A 265 16.10 -5.97 -23.85
C ALA A 265 16.79 -7.03 -22.97
N ALA A 266 18.12 -7.13 -23.06
CA ALA A 266 18.93 -7.94 -22.17
C ALA A 266 18.82 -7.49 -20.70
N SER A 267 18.90 -6.18 -20.45
CA SER A 267 18.74 -5.60 -19.11
C SER A 267 17.32 -5.82 -18.57
N TYR A 268 16.31 -5.74 -19.43
CA TYR A 268 14.92 -6.06 -19.06
C TYR A 268 14.78 -7.55 -18.67
N ALA A 269 15.34 -8.47 -19.46
CA ALA A 269 15.33 -9.90 -19.15
C ALA A 269 15.99 -10.21 -17.80
N ARG A 270 17.11 -9.54 -17.50
CA ARG A 270 17.80 -9.63 -16.20
C ARG A 270 16.92 -9.12 -15.07
N GLY A 271 16.24 -7.99 -15.27
CA GLY A 271 15.26 -7.45 -14.32
C GLY A 271 14.16 -8.46 -14.00
N LEU A 272 13.54 -9.07 -15.01
CA LEU A 272 12.49 -10.08 -14.81
C LEU A 272 13.01 -11.32 -14.08
N SER A 273 14.16 -11.87 -14.49
CA SER A 273 14.76 -13.04 -13.82
C SER A 273 15.08 -12.74 -12.34
N GLN A 274 15.60 -11.54 -12.04
CA GLN A 274 15.87 -11.10 -10.67
C GLN A 274 14.59 -10.96 -9.84
N ILE A 275 13.48 -10.46 -10.42
CA ILE A 275 12.16 -10.47 -9.75
C ILE A 275 11.74 -11.91 -9.46
N GLY A 276 11.85 -12.80 -10.45
CA GLY A 276 11.54 -14.24 -10.29
C GLY A 276 12.37 -14.91 -9.19
N ALA A 277 13.60 -14.44 -8.96
CA ALA A 277 14.50 -14.92 -7.92
C ALA A 277 14.31 -14.25 -6.55
N GLY A 278 13.41 -13.26 -6.43
CA GLY A 278 13.19 -12.46 -5.22
C GLY A 278 14.27 -11.39 -4.95
N SER A 279 15.13 -11.09 -5.93
CA SER A 279 16.19 -10.07 -5.84
C SER A 279 15.70 -8.72 -6.35
N TYR A 280 14.88 -8.05 -5.55
CA TYR A 280 14.16 -6.85 -5.98
C TYR A 280 15.04 -5.60 -6.19
N GLU A 281 16.10 -5.45 -5.39
CA GLU A 281 17.04 -4.33 -5.54
C GLU A 281 17.86 -4.46 -6.83
N GLY A 282 18.40 -5.67 -7.08
CA GLY A 282 19.10 -5.98 -8.33
C GLY A 282 18.18 -5.79 -9.55
N ALA A 283 16.92 -6.21 -9.44
CA ALA A 283 15.92 -5.99 -10.47
C ALA A 283 15.71 -4.52 -10.80
N LEU A 284 15.56 -3.65 -9.79
CA LEU A 284 15.43 -2.20 -10.02
C LEU A 284 16.63 -1.63 -10.77
N GLY A 285 17.85 -2.08 -10.47
CA GLY A 285 19.07 -1.70 -11.19
C GLY A 285 18.98 -2.05 -12.68
N SER A 286 18.73 -3.32 -12.98
CA SER A 286 18.63 -3.82 -14.36
C SER A 286 17.49 -3.16 -15.16
N LEU A 287 16.36 -2.86 -14.49
CA LEU A 287 15.25 -2.15 -15.10
C LEU A 287 15.59 -0.68 -15.38
N ALA A 288 16.36 -0.02 -14.51
CA ALA A 288 16.86 1.33 -14.78
C ALA A 288 17.78 1.33 -15.99
N GLU A 289 18.72 0.38 -16.06
CA GLU A 289 19.60 0.20 -17.22
C GLU A 289 18.79 0.00 -18.51
N SER A 290 17.73 -0.81 -18.44
CA SER A 290 16.84 -1.04 -19.59
C SER A 290 16.13 0.23 -20.06
N VAL A 291 15.57 1.02 -19.14
CA VAL A 291 14.91 2.30 -19.50
C VAL A 291 15.93 3.31 -20.04
N ASN A 292 17.11 3.40 -19.42
CA ASN A 292 18.17 4.35 -19.79
C ASN A 292 18.82 4.03 -21.13
N ALA A 293 18.85 2.76 -21.55
CA ALA A 293 19.26 2.35 -22.88
C ALA A 293 18.32 2.87 -23.99
N ARG A 294 17.17 3.45 -23.61
CA ARG A 294 16.13 3.99 -24.51
C ARG A 294 15.75 3.03 -25.64
N PRO A 295 15.47 1.74 -25.34
CA PRO A 295 15.05 0.82 -26.38
C PRO A 295 13.78 1.34 -27.04
N GLU A 296 13.70 1.27 -28.35
CA GLU A 296 12.47 1.64 -29.04
C GLU A 296 11.38 0.58 -28.83
N GLY A 297 10.11 0.97 -28.95
CA GLY A 297 8.98 0.05 -28.90
C GLY A 297 8.76 -0.65 -27.56
N VAL A 298 8.21 -1.87 -27.62
CA VAL A 298 7.57 -2.58 -26.51
C VAL A 298 8.47 -2.77 -25.28
N ILE A 299 9.78 -2.97 -25.47
CA ILE A 299 10.72 -3.23 -24.36
C ILE A 299 10.77 -2.06 -23.37
N LEU A 300 10.83 -0.81 -23.86
CA LEU A 300 10.83 0.35 -22.98
C LEU A 300 9.53 0.44 -22.17
N ASP A 301 8.39 0.18 -22.83
CA ASP A 301 7.09 0.26 -22.17
C ASP A 301 7.02 -0.76 -21.03
N ARG A 302 7.46 -2.00 -21.29
CA ARG A 302 7.50 -3.08 -20.31
C ARG A 302 8.51 -2.88 -19.20
N ALA A 303 9.70 -2.36 -19.49
CA ALA A 303 10.69 -2.04 -18.48
C ALA A 303 10.20 -0.92 -17.55
N ALA A 304 9.60 0.13 -18.12
CA ALA A 304 8.99 1.23 -17.37
C ALA A 304 7.82 0.77 -16.49
N GLU A 305 6.91 -0.05 -17.04
CA GLU A 305 5.79 -0.67 -16.31
C GLU A 305 6.29 -1.47 -15.11
N THR A 306 7.24 -2.38 -15.36
CA THR A 306 7.80 -3.27 -14.33
C THR A 306 8.52 -2.48 -13.26
N ARG A 307 9.33 -1.49 -13.65
CA ARG A 307 10.11 -0.67 -12.72
C ARG A 307 9.22 0.13 -11.80
N LEU A 308 8.21 0.81 -12.36
CA LEU A 308 7.26 1.57 -11.57
C LEU A 308 6.50 0.66 -10.61
N TRP A 309 5.99 -0.48 -11.09
CA TRP A 309 5.30 -1.44 -10.24
C TRP A 309 6.19 -1.97 -9.11
N MET A 310 7.47 -2.24 -9.39
CA MET A 310 8.44 -2.67 -8.36
C MET A 310 8.70 -1.61 -7.30
N LEU A 311 8.76 -0.32 -7.67
CA LEU A 311 8.91 0.77 -6.70
C LEU A 311 7.67 0.89 -5.80
N LEU A 312 6.48 0.67 -6.37
CA LEU A 312 5.23 0.61 -5.59
C LEU A 312 5.26 -0.60 -4.64
N LEU A 313 5.56 -1.79 -5.13
CA LEU A 313 5.62 -3.02 -4.31
C LEU A 313 6.61 -2.91 -3.15
N GLN A 314 7.72 -2.21 -3.34
CA GLN A 314 8.71 -1.97 -2.28
C GLN A 314 8.34 -0.84 -1.32
N HIS A 315 7.14 -0.27 -1.45
CA HIS A 315 6.67 0.88 -0.67
C HIS A 315 7.67 2.04 -0.66
N GLN A 316 8.17 2.41 -1.85
CA GLN A 316 9.08 3.55 -2.03
C GLN A 316 8.36 4.72 -2.72
N PRO A 317 7.40 5.38 -2.05
CA PRO A 317 6.54 6.37 -2.70
C PRO A 317 7.33 7.52 -3.32
N SER A 318 8.31 8.08 -2.61
CA SER A 318 9.12 9.20 -3.11
C SER A 318 9.93 8.84 -4.37
N LEU A 319 10.42 7.59 -4.48
CA LEU A 319 11.13 7.13 -5.67
C LEU A 319 10.15 6.81 -6.80
N ALA A 320 9.01 6.20 -6.51
CA ALA A 320 7.95 5.95 -7.49
C ALA A 320 7.43 7.26 -8.12
N ILE A 321 7.26 8.32 -7.32
CA ILE A 321 6.86 9.66 -7.78
C ILE A 321 7.89 10.23 -8.76
N LYS A 322 9.17 10.22 -8.36
CA LYS A 322 10.28 10.72 -9.21
C LYS A 322 10.37 9.94 -10.51
N GLU A 323 10.29 8.62 -10.43
CA GLU A 323 10.36 7.72 -11.58
C GLU A 323 9.17 7.96 -12.51
N ALA A 324 7.94 8.02 -11.98
CA ALA A 324 6.74 8.24 -12.77
C ALA A 324 6.79 9.58 -13.53
N ARG A 325 7.18 10.68 -12.86
CA ARG A 325 7.38 11.99 -13.51
C ARG A 325 8.43 11.92 -14.61
N SER A 326 9.57 11.29 -14.33
CA SER A 326 10.67 11.15 -15.28
C SER A 326 10.24 10.38 -16.52
N LEU A 327 9.65 9.19 -16.34
CA LEU A 327 9.18 8.34 -17.42
C LEU A 327 8.14 9.06 -18.27
N ALA A 328 7.12 9.66 -17.66
CA ALA A 328 6.05 10.32 -18.39
C ALA A 328 6.56 11.49 -19.25
N ARG A 329 7.40 12.35 -18.67
CA ARG A 329 7.96 13.53 -19.37
C ARG A 329 8.93 13.15 -20.49
N ILE A 330 9.82 12.19 -20.24
CA ILE A 330 10.89 11.84 -21.20
C ILE A 330 10.34 10.93 -22.31
N HIS A 331 9.49 9.96 -21.97
CA HIS A 331 9.15 8.87 -22.89
C HIS A 331 7.70 8.85 -23.36
N TYR A 332 6.75 9.42 -22.62
CA TYR A 332 5.32 9.25 -22.91
C TYR A 332 4.60 10.47 -23.49
N GLY A 333 5.27 11.64 -23.58
CA GLY A 333 4.67 12.86 -24.13
C GLY A 333 4.13 12.74 -25.56
N ASN A 334 4.81 11.95 -26.41
CA ASN A 334 4.43 11.71 -27.80
C ASN A 334 4.44 10.20 -28.15
N ARG A 335 4.30 9.34 -27.15
CA ARG A 335 4.37 7.88 -27.35
C ARG A 335 3.15 7.39 -28.11
N ALA A 336 3.37 6.53 -29.11
CA ALA A 336 2.30 5.90 -29.85
C ALA A 336 1.47 4.98 -28.95
N VAL A 337 0.16 4.93 -29.19
CA VAL A 337 -0.75 4.08 -28.42
C VAL A 337 -0.62 2.63 -28.88
N THR A 338 0.10 1.84 -28.09
CA THR A 338 0.24 0.39 -28.22
C THR A 338 -0.34 -0.32 -27.01
N PRO A 339 -0.68 -1.62 -27.08
CA PRO A 339 -1.09 -2.40 -25.89
C PRO A 339 -0.08 -2.31 -24.74
N ALA A 340 1.22 -2.27 -25.04
CA ALA A 340 2.25 -2.16 -24.02
C ALA A 340 2.24 -0.78 -23.34
N SER A 341 2.20 0.30 -24.12
CA SER A 341 2.11 1.66 -23.57
C SER A 341 0.82 1.92 -22.77
N ARG A 342 -0.31 1.28 -23.15
CA ARG A 342 -1.57 1.33 -22.38
C ARG A 342 -1.42 0.64 -21.03
N ASP A 343 -0.82 -0.56 -20.99
CA ASP A 343 -0.55 -1.25 -19.72
C ASP A 343 0.36 -0.41 -18.80
N THR A 344 1.35 0.28 -19.37
CA THR A 344 2.20 1.22 -18.60
C THR A 344 1.44 2.44 -18.13
N ALA A 345 0.54 2.99 -18.95
CA ALA A 345 -0.35 4.07 -18.55
C ALA A 345 -1.28 3.67 -17.39
N GLN A 346 -1.81 2.44 -17.39
CA GLN A 346 -2.52 1.89 -16.24
C GLN A 346 -1.61 1.83 -14.99
N SER A 347 -0.33 1.47 -15.14
CA SER A 347 0.62 1.50 -14.00
C SER A 347 0.90 2.92 -13.49
N PHE A 348 0.90 3.95 -14.34
CA PHE A 348 0.89 5.35 -13.89
C PHE A 348 -0.40 5.68 -13.13
N GLY A 349 -1.56 5.25 -13.63
CA GLY A 349 -2.85 5.41 -12.96
C GLY A 349 -2.89 4.73 -11.59
N LEU A 350 -2.38 3.51 -11.49
CA LEU A 350 -2.21 2.78 -10.24
C LEU A 350 -1.34 3.58 -9.26
N ALA A 351 -0.16 4.04 -9.70
CA ALA A 351 0.71 4.86 -8.87
C ALA A 351 -0.01 6.12 -8.35
N LEU A 352 -0.71 6.85 -9.23
CA LEU A 352 -1.50 8.02 -8.87
C LEU A 352 -2.57 7.71 -7.83
N GLY A 353 -3.36 6.67 -8.06
CA GLY A 353 -4.41 6.25 -7.13
C GLY A 353 -3.85 5.89 -5.75
N MET A 354 -2.69 5.23 -5.69
CA MET A 354 -2.01 4.94 -4.43
C MET A 354 -1.57 6.21 -3.71
N MET A 355 -0.95 7.17 -4.40
CA MET A 355 -0.47 8.43 -3.80
C MET A 355 -1.62 9.36 -3.36
N LEU A 356 -2.74 9.36 -4.08
CA LEU A 356 -3.92 10.19 -3.77
C LEU A 356 -4.84 9.56 -2.74
N GLY A 357 -4.81 8.23 -2.58
CA GLY A 357 -5.63 7.49 -1.63
C GLY A 357 -4.80 6.89 -0.49
N PRO A 358 -4.51 5.57 -0.51
CA PRO A 358 -3.91 4.84 0.62
C PRO A 358 -2.61 5.43 1.18
N TRP A 359 -1.75 5.99 0.32
CA TRP A 359 -0.42 6.52 0.70
C TRP A 359 -0.37 8.04 0.78
N LYS A 360 -1.53 8.71 0.65
CA LYS A 360 -1.63 10.16 0.83
C LYS A 360 -0.99 10.66 2.14
N PRO A 361 -1.12 9.95 3.29
CA PRO A 361 -0.44 10.36 4.52
C PRO A 361 1.09 10.29 4.44
N ASP A 362 1.64 9.36 3.66
CA ASP A 362 3.09 9.12 3.55
C ASP A 362 3.76 10.08 2.54
N VAL A 363 2.99 10.54 1.56
CA VAL A 363 3.44 11.43 0.46
C VAL A 363 3.17 12.90 0.77
N GLY A 364 2.03 13.20 1.42
CA GLY A 364 1.50 14.54 1.58
C GLY A 364 0.61 14.99 0.41
N THR A 365 -0.45 15.72 0.74
CA THR A 365 -1.48 16.18 -0.22
C THR A 365 -0.90 16.98 -1.38
N THR A 366 0.04 17.90 -1.10
CA THR A 366 0.61 18.79 -2.12
C THR A 366 1.44 18.02 -3.15
N GLU A 367 2.26 17.07 -2.69
CA GLU A 367 3.14 16.28 -3.56
C GLU A 367 2.34 15.32 -4.44
N ALA A 368 1.28 14.70 -3.89
CA ALA A 368 0.37 13.84 -4.64
C ALA A 368 -0.39 14.62 -5.73
N ALA A 369 -0.90 15.82 -5.41
CA ALA A 369 -1.58 16.68 -6.38
C ALA A 369 -0.62 17.21 -7.47
N ALA A 370 0.64 17.50 -7.11
CA ALA A 370 1.67 17.89 -8.08
C ALA A 370 2.00 16.74 -9.04
N LEU A 371 2.15 15.52 -8.53
CA LEU A 371 2.35 14.32 -9.36
C LEU A 371 1.18 14.11 -10.34
N GLU A 372 -0.06 14.25 -9.87
CA GLU A 372 -1.26 14.12 -10.71
C GLU A 372 -1.23 15.09 -11.89
N ARG A 373 -1.00 16.38 -11.60
CA ARG A 373 -0.88 17.40 -12.65
C ARG A 373 0.23 17.07 -13.64
N ASP A 374 1.43 16.78 -13.14
CA ASP A 374 2.61 16.49 -13.96
C ASP A 374 2.41 15.27 -14.89
N LEU A 375 1.80 14.20 -14.36
CA LEU A 375 1.55 12.98 -15.14
C LEU A 375 0.46 13.18 -16.19
N LEU A 376 -0.66 13.79 -15.81
CA LEU A 376 -1.80 13.97 -16.73
C LEU A 376 -1.56 15.05 -17.79
N ASP A 377 -0.68 16.01 -17.52
CA ASP A 377 -0.23 16.98 -18.53
C ASP A 377 0.78 16.36 -19.51
N ALA A 378 1.61 15.41 -19.05
CA ALA A 378 2.56 14.71 -19.90
C ALA A 378 1.88 13.65 -20.79
N LEU A 379 0.92 12.89 -20.27
CA LEU A 379 0.20 11.88 -21.04
C LEU A 379 -0.84 12.53 -21.98
N ARG A 380 -0.98 12.00 -23.21
CA ARG A 380 -1.92 12.50 -24.21
C ARG A 380 -2.90 11.43 -24.68
N GLY A 381 -4.07 11.88 -25.12
CA GLY A 381 -5.08 11.03 -25.77
C GLY A 381 -5.49 9.82 -24.93
N GLU A 382 -5.47 8.64 -25.54
CA GLU A 382 -5.90 7.38 -24.89
C GLU A 382 -5.04 6.98 -23.69
N LEU A 383 -3.73 7.29 -23.69
CA LEU A 383 -2.85 6.95 -22.56
C LEU A 383 -3.23 7.72 -21.30
N ARG A 384 -3.61 9.00 -21.44
CA ARG A 384 -4.12 9.80 -20.32
C ARG A 384 -5.41 9.22 -19.76
N GLN A 385 -6.36 8.90 -20.63
CA GLN A 385 -7.66 8.34 -20.24
C GLN A 385 -7.50 7.01 -19.49
N GLU A 386 -6.56 6.16 -19.94
CA GLU A 386 -6.30 4.88 -19.29
C GLU A 386 -5.65 5.06 -17.91
N ALA A 387 -4.75 6.03 -17.74
CA ALA A 387 -4.19 6.38 -16.44
C ALA A 387 -5.26 6.97 -15.49
N GLU A 388 -6.12 7.87 -15.96
CA GLU A 388 -7.23 8.44 -15.18
C GLU A 388 -8.21 7.33 -14.73
N ARG A 389 -8.57 6.41 -15.63
CA ARG A 389 -9.45 5.28 -15.31
C ARG A 389 -8.91 4.40 -14.20
N GLU A 390 -7.63 4.00 -14.29
CA GLU A 390 -7.03 3.13 -13.27
C GLU A 390 -6.82 3.88 -11.94
N ARG A 391 -6.48 5.19 -11.98
CA ARG A 391 -6.46 6.05 -10.78
C ARG A 391 -7.81 6.04 -10.08
N ASP A 392 -8.89 6.31 -10.80
CA ASP A 392 -10.24 6.42 -10.24
C ASP A 392 -10.72 5.08 -9.68
N ARG A 393 -10.37 3.97 -10.34
CA ARG A 393 -10.64 2.62 -9.84
C ARG A 393 -9.96 2.35 -8.49
N VAL A 394 -8.68 2.71 -8.35
CA VAL A 394 -7.94 2.56 -7.08
C VAL A 394 -8.58 3.40 -5.98
N LEU A 395 -8.94 4.65 -6.27
CA LEU A 395 -9.58 5.55 -5.30
C LEU A 395 -10.96 5.04 -4.86
N ALA A 396 -11.76 4.51 -5.80
CA ALA A 396 -13.06 3.93 -5.49
C ALA A 396 -12.94 2.69 -4.58
N GLU A 397 -12.00 1.78 -4.89
CA GLU A 397 -11.75 0.59 -4.07
C GLU A 397 -11.19 0.95 -2.68
N PHE A 398 -10.30 1.94 -2.61
CA PHE A 398 -9.81 2.45 -1.33
C PHE A 398 -10.93 3.03 -0.48
N ALA A 399 -11.81 3.85 -1.08
CA ALA A 399 -12.98 4.39 -0.39
C ALA A 399 -13.88 3.27 0.16
N ARG A 400 -14.14 2.23 -0.64
CA ARG A 400 -14.93 1.05 -0.22
C ARG A 400 -14.31 0.34 0.98
N LEU A 401 -12.99 0.08 0.95
CA LEU A 401 -12.28 -0.56 2.06
C LEU A 401 -12.28 0.30 3.32
N ASN A 402 -12.07 1.61 3.19
CA ASN A 402 -12.10 2.54 4.31
C ASN A 402 -13.50 2.66 4.94
N THR A 403 -14.56 2.74 4.13
CA THR A 403 -15.96 2.71 4.62
C THR A 403 -16.25 1.42 5.37
N SER A 404 -15.79 0.27 4.87
CA SER A 404 -15.95 -1.02 5.55
C SER A 404 -15.21 -1.06 6.90
N ALA A 405 -13.95 -0.58 6.94
CA ALA A 405 -13.18 -0.48 8.18
C ALA A 405 -13.82 0.47 9.19
N GLN A 406 -14.31 1.63 8.75
CA GLN A 406 -15.04 2.57 9.60
C GLN A 406 -16.35 1.97 10.12
N GLY A 407 -17.10 1.25 9.29
CA GLY A 407 -18.30 0.54 9.70
C GLY A 407 -18.03 -0.48 10.81
N MET A 408 -16.95 -1.26 10.69
CA MET A 408 -16.55 -2.19 11.75
C MET A 408 -16.07 -1.48 13.02
N ARG A 409 -15.29 -0.39 12.91
CA ARG A 409 -14.90 0.43 14.08
C ARG A 409 -16.13 0.95 14.82
N ASN A 410 -17.10 1.51 14.09
CA ASN A 410 -18.34 2.02 14.68
C ASN A 410 -19.12 0.91 15.39
N LYS A 411 -19.15 -0.30 14.81
CA LYS A 411 -19.77 -1.47 15.45
C LYS A 411 -19.06 -1.86 16.74
N VAL A 412 -17.72 -1.98 16.73
CA VAL A 412 -16.94 -2.32 17.93
C VAL A 412 -17.12 -1.26 19.02
N LEU A 413 -17.18 0.02 18.64
CA LEU A 413 -17.46 1.11 19.58
C LEU A 413 -18.88 1.03 20.17
N ALA A 414 -19.89 0.71 19.36
CA ALA A 414 -21.26 0.53 19.83
C ALA A 414 -21.39 -0.69 20.77
N ASP A 415 -20.71 -1.80 20.44
CA ASP A 415 -20.67 -3.01 21.28
C ASP A 415 -19.94 -2.72 22.60
N ALA A 416 -18.84 -1.95 22.57
CA ALA A 416 -18.11 -1.54 23.75
C ALA A 416 -18.91 -0.59 24.65
N ASP A 417 -19.64 0.37 24.08
CA ASP A 417 -20.55 1.26 24.81
C ASP A 417 -21.69 0.47 25.48
N THR A 418 -22.24 -0.52 24.76
CA THR A 418 -23.28 -1.42 25.30
C THR A 418 -22.75 -2.22 26.49
N ARG A 419 -21.60 -2.89 26.34
CA ARG A 419 -20.94 -3.62 27.44
C ARG A 419 -20.62 -2.71 28.62
N ARG A 420 -20.17 -1.48 28.35
CA ARG A 420 -19.87 -0.53 29.41
C ARG A 420 -21.13 -0.12 30.18
N LYS A 421 -22.26 0.11 29.50
CA LYS A 421 -23.54 0.38 30.17
C LYS A 421 -23.99 -0.81 31.04
N GLU A 422 -23.81 -2.04 30.55
CA GLU A 422 -24.08 -3.26 31.31
C GLU A 422 -23.18 -3.37 32.55
N ASP A 423 -21.88 -3.11 32.40
CA ASP A 423 -20.93 -3.16 33.52
C ASP A 423 -21.19 -2.06 34.55
N VAL A 424 -21.50 -0.83 34.12
CA VAL A 424 -21.92 0.26 35.02
C VAL A 424 -23.18 -0.13 35.78
N SER A 425 -24.19 -0.68 35.11
CA SER A 425 -25.42 -1.16 35.75
C SER A 425 -25.15 -2.28 36.77
N ARG A 426 -24.25 -3.23 36.45
CA ARG A 426 -23.81 -4.26 37.38
C ARG A 426 -23.07 -3.68 38.59
N ILE A 427 -22.20 -2.70 38.38
CA ILE A 427 -21.47 -2.00 39.43
C ILE A 427 -22.46 -1.27 40.35
N GLU A 428 -23.41 -0.53 39.80
CA GLU A 428 -24.44 0.18 40.58
C GLU A 428 -25.31 -0.78 41.39
N ALA A 429 -25.72 -1.91 40.80
CA ALA A 429 -26.47 -2.95 41.51
C ALA A 429 -25.66 -3.56 42.67
N ARG A 430 -24.34 -3.74 42.49
CA ARG A 430 -23.45 -4.21 43.56
C ARG A 430 -23.26 -3.14 44.63
N GLN A 431 -23.07 -1.88 44.27
CA GLN A 431 -22.98 -0.75 45.20
C GLN A 431 -24.25 -0.64 46.07
N ALA A 432 -25.44 -0.71 45.47
CA ALA A 432 -26.71 -0.72 46.21
C ALA A 432 -26.86 -1.93 47.16
N THR A 433 -26.21 -3.05 46.85
CA THR A 433 -26.18 -4.22 47.73
C THR A 433 -25.19 -4.00 48.89
N ILE A 434 -24.00 -3.46 48.59
CA ILE A 434 -23.00 -3.08 49.60
C ILE A 434 -23.59 -2.06 50.59
N GLU A 435 -24.28 -1.03 50.11
CA GLU A 435 -24.93 -0.02 50.98
C GLU A 435 -25.95 -0.64 51.94
N ARG A 436 -26.75 -1.61 51.46
CA ARG A 436 -27.69 -2.36 52.31
C ARG A 436 -26.97 -3.23 53.33
N GLU A 437 -25.90 -3.92 52.94
CA GLU A 437 -25.07 -4.73 53.85
C GLU A 437 -24.41 -3.84 54.92
N VAL A 438 -23.81 -2.71 54.54
CA VAL A 438 -23.18 -1.75 55.46
C VAL A 438 -24.20 -1.19 56.45
N LYS A 439 -25.40 -0.80 55.98
CA LYS A 439 -26.46 -0.31 56.87
C LYS A 439 -26.92 -1.37 57.88
N ALA A 440 -27.01 -2.64 57.46
CA ALA A 440 -27.33 -3.74 58.36
C ALA A 440 -26.20 -3.98 59.37
N LEU A 441 -24.95 -3.96 58.93
CA LEU A 441 -23.78 -4.08 59.81
C LEU A 441 -23.67 -2.93 60.80
N ASP A 442 -23.97 -1.69 60.39
CA ASP A 442 -23.97 -0.53 61.28
C ASP A 442 -25.04 -0.68 62.38
N ALA A 443 -26.22 -1.20 62.05
CA ALA A 443 -27.26 -1.50 63.04
C ALA A 443 -26.83 -2.61 64.02
N ASP A 444 -26.20 -3.68 63.52
CA ASP A 444 -25.64 -4.76 64.34
C ASP A 444 -24.52 -4.24 65.26
N ILE A 445 -23.61 -3.42 64.73
CA ILE A 445 -22.52 -2.78 65.47
C ILE A 445 -23.09 -1.91 66.59
N GLN A 446 -24.09 -1.08 66.31
CA GLN A 446 -24.76 -0.25 67.32
C GLN A 446 -25.42 -1.11 68.41
N ARG A 447 -26.05 -2.23 68.04
CA ARG A 447 -26.65 -3.17 69.00
C ARG A 447 -25.60 -3.83 69.89
N LEU A 448 -24.50 -4.31 69.32
CA LEU A 448 -23.39 -4.91 70.05
C LEU A 448 -22.67 -3.89 70.96
N GLN A 449 -22.53 -2.65 70.50
CA GLN A 449 -22.06 -1.55 71.33
C GLN A 449 -23.01 -1.29 72.50
N GLY A 450 -24.34 -1.35 72.29
CA GLY A 450 -25.32 -1.32 73.39
C GLY A 450 -25.13 -2.45 74.41
N MET A 451 -24.72 -3.64 73.98
CA MET A 451 -24.42 -4.75 74.91
C MET A 451 -23.21 -4.48 75.79
N THR A 452 -22.27 -3.61 75.39
CA THR A 452 -21.18 -3.18 76.29
C THR A 452 -21.70 -2.40 77.51
N GLN A 453 -22.88 -1.76 77.42
CA GLN A 453 -23.54 -1.17 78.58
C GLN A 453 -24.06 -2.23 79.56
N VAL A 454 -24.48 -3.40 79.07
CA VAL A 454 -24.85 -4.54 79.90
C VAL A 454 -23.61 -5.10 80.62
N ASP A 455 -22.45 -5.14 79.94
CA ASP A 455 -21.18 -5.48 80.60
C ASP A 455 -20.81 -4.46 81.69
N GLN A 456 -21.01 -3.15 81.43
CA GLN A 456 -20.82 -2.12 82.45
C GLN A 456 -21.75 -2.32 83.67
N GLN A 457 -23.02 -2.65 83.46
CA GLN A 457 -23.96 -2.96 84.54
C GLN A 457 -23.53 -4.20 85.34
N LEU A 458 -23.07 -5.26 84.66
CA LEU A 458 -22.51 -6.46 85.30
C LEU A 458 -21.27 -6.13 86.14
N ARG A 459 -20.39 -5.26 85.66
CA ARG A 459 -19.22 -4.78 86.42
C ARG A 459 -19.62 -3.96 87.65
N VAL A 460 -20.65 -3.11 87.55
CA VAL A 460 -21.20 -2.37 88.70
C VAL A 460 -21.78 -3.33 89.74
N GLN A 461 -22.49 -4.38 89.32
CA GLN A 461 -22.99 -5.43 90.22
C GLN A 461 -21.85 -6.20 90.90
N LEU A 462 -20.80 -6.57 90.15
CA LEU A 462 -19.60 -7.20 90.70
C LEU A 462 -18.91 -6.29 91.74
N ALA A 463 -18.84 -4.98 91.49
CA ALA A 463 -18.30 -4.01 92.45
C ALA A 463 -19.16 -3.92 93.73
N GLY A 464 -20.50 -3.95 93.58
CA GLY A 464 -21.42 -3.99 94.71
C GLY A 464 -21.23 -5.25 95.59
N PHE A 465 -21.06 -6.42 94.96
CA PHE A 465 -20.76 -7.65 95.71
C PHE A 465 -19.40 -7.59 96.41
N ALA A 466 -18.38 -7.00 95.78
CA ALA A 466 -17.08 -6.81 96.42
C ALA A 466 -17.18 -5.93 97.68
N GLN A 467 -17.98 -4.85 97.63
CA GLN A 467 -18.23 -3.99 98.79
C GLN A 467 -18.96 -4.73 99.92
N GLN A 468 -19.97 -5.55 99.61
CA GLN A 468 -20.66 -6.37 100.60
C GLN A 468 -19.72 -7.36 101.30
N ARG A 469 -18.85 -8.04 100.54
CA ARG A 469 -17.84 -8.93 101.11
C ARG A 469 -16.86 -8.19 102.02
N GLN A 470 -16.47 -6.96 101.66
CA GLN A 470 -15.63 -6.13 102.52
C GLN A 470 -16.33 -5.78 103.84
N ALA A 471 -17.62 -5.48 103.81
CA ALA A 471 -18.42 -5.24 105.01
C ALA A 471 -18.51 -6.49 105.91
N ILE A 472 -18.77 -7.67 105.32
CA ILE A 472 -18.79 -8.95 106.04
C ILE A 472 -17.41 -9.23 106.65
N ALA A 473 -16.32 -8.99 105.92
CA ALA A 473 -14.96 -9.15 106.43
C ALA A 473 -14.66 -8.23 107.62
N VAL A 474 -15.14 -6.99 107.61
CA VAL A 474 -15.01 -6.07 108.76
C VAL A 474 -15.81 -6.58 109.95
N GLN A 475 -17.05 -7.03 109.76
CA GLN A 475 -17.87 -7.63 110.83
C GLN A 475 -17.21 -8.88 111.42
N MET A 476 -16.68 -9.77 110.57
CA MET A 476 -15.93 -10.95 111.02
C MET A 476 -14.71 -10.56 111.85
N ARG A 477 -13.94 -9.54 111.45
CA ARG A 477 -12.79 -9.05 112.25
C ARG A 477 -13.23 -8.50 113.60
N GLN A 478 -14.35 -7.77 113.68
CA GLN A 478 -14.88 -7.26 114.94
C GLN A 478 -15.32 -8.39 115.87
N LEU A 479 -16.02 -9.40 115.33
CA LEU A 479 -16.41 -10.59 116.09
C LEU A 479 -15.20 -11.42 116.54
N GLN A 480 -14.18 -11.56 115.69
CA GLN A 480 -12.92 -12.23 116.05
C GLN A 480 -12.15 -11.46 117.11
N ALA A 481 -12.08 -10.14 117.02
CA ALA A 481 -11.46 -9.30 118.04
C ALA A 481 -12.19 -9.43 119.38
N ARG A 482 -13.54 -9.47 119.37
CA ARG A 482 -14.35 -9.73 120.57
C ARG A 482 -14.10 -11.13 121.14
N LEU A 483 -13.98 -12.14 120.28
CA LEU A 483 -13.61 -13.50 120.68
C LEU A 483 -12.22 -13.55 121.32
N GLN A 484 -11.24 -12.82 120.75
CA GLN A 484 -9.89 -12.70 121.31
C GLN A 484 -9.87 -11.95 122.64
N GLN A 485 -10.68 -10.90 122.80
CA GLN A 485 -10.84 -10.21 124.08
C GLN A 485 -11.46 -11.11 125.14
N LEU A 486 -12.50 -11.89 124.80
CA LEU A 486 -13.08 -12.90 125.70
C LEU A 486 -12.05 -13.97 126.07
N SER A 487 -11.22 -14.42 125.13
CA SER A 487 -10.12 -15.37 125.36
C SER A 487 -9.00 -14.78 126.24
N LEU A 488 -8.66 -13.51 126.05
CA LEU A 488 -7.70 -12.79 126.90
C LEU A 488 -8.25 -12.58 128.31
N MET A 489 -9.56 -12.31 128.49
CA MET A 489 -10.18 -12.26 129.81
C MET A 489 -10.17 -13.62 130.52
N ILE A 490 -10.24 -14.73 129.77
CA ILE A 490 -10.05 -16.09 130.30
C ILE A 490 -8.58 -16.30 130.72
N ASN A 491 -7.61 -15.73 130.01
CA ASN A 491 -6.18 -15.92 130.26
C ASN A 491 -5.53 -14.91 131.23
N GLN A 492 -6.11 -13.73 131.47
CA GLN A 492 -5.56 -12.69 132.36
C GLN A 492 -5.94 -12.86 133.85
N GLY A 493 -6.59 -13.97 134.22
CA GLY A 493 -6.86 -14.36 135.61
C GLY A 493 -5.68 -15.04 136.34
N GLY A 494 -4.48 -15.12 135.76
CA GLY A 494 -3.36 -15.82 136.37
C GLY A 494 -1.99 -15.22 136.05
N GLY A 495 -1.41 -14.53 137.03
CA GLY A 495 0.01 -14.65 137.40
C GLY A 495 1.07 -14.03 136.50
N SER A 496 1.52 -12.85 136.93
CA SER A 496 2.89 -12.29 136.90
C SER A 496 4.08 -13.23 136.59
N GLY A 497 5.02 -12.76 135.76
CA GLY A 497 6.40 -13.29 135.66
C GLY A 497 7.28 -12.55 134.65
N GLU A 498 8.34 -11.91 135.14
CA GLU A 498 9.34 -11.08 134.46
C GLU A 498 10.29 -11.85 133.51
N GLY A 499 11.01 -11.14 132.61
CA GLY A 499 12.27 -11.66 132.05
C GLY A 499 12.72 -11.17 130.66
N VAL A 500 13.21 -9.93 130.56
CA VAL A 500 14.45 -9.49 129.88
C VAL A 500 14.75 -9.86 128.39
N ARG A 501 14.82 -8.82 127.54
CA ARG A 501 15.45 -8.71 126.18
C ARG A 501 17.01 -8.56 126.29
N PRO A 502 17.87 -8.28 125.26
CA PRO A 502 17.68 -8.08 123.80
C PRO A 502 18.83 -8.65 122.90
N MET A 503 18.79 -8.32 121.59
CA MET A 503 19.90 -7.94 120.67
C MET A 503 20.30 -8.84 119.47
N PHE A 504 20.13 -8.23 118.27
CA PHE A 504 21.00 -8.18 117.07
C PHE A 504 20.90 -9.25 115.93
N PRO A 505 21.31 -8.91 114.67
CA PRO A 505 20.64 -9.20 113.37
C PRO A 505 21.64 -9.96 112.41
N PRO A 506 21.78 -9.74 111.07
CA PRO A 506 20.91 -9.37 109.94
C PRO A 506 20.98 -10.40 108.74
N ASN A 507 20.45 -10.03 107.58
CA ASN A 507 20.80 -10.46 106.19
C ASN A 507 20.06 -11.59 105.44
N GLN A 508 19.55 -11.17 104.26
CA GLN A 508 19.56 -11.76 102.91
C GLN A 508 19.86 -13.28 102.75
N GLN A 509 18.98 -14.01 102.04
CA GLN A 509 19.23 -14.61 100.69
C GLN A 509 18.14 -15.63 100.27
N GLN A 510 17.65 -15.43 99.04
CA GLN A 510 17.23 -16.40 98.00
C GLN A 510 16.82 -17.85 98.36
N ARG A 511 15.60 -18.28 97.98
CA ARG A 511 15.28 -19.12 96.79
C ARG A 511 13.85 -19.70 96.86
N LEU A 512 13.33 -20.00 95.66
CA LEU A 512 12.03 -20.62 95.27
C LEU A 512 11.64 -21.88 96.08
N PRO A 513 10.39 -22.36 95.96
CA PRO A 513 10.19 -23.49 95.04
C PRO A 513 8.86 -23.52 94.25
N GLN A 514 8.86 -24.41 93.26
CA GLN A 514 7.81 -24.75 92.30
C GLN A 514 6.61 -25.51 92.90
N ARG A 515 5.60 -25.66 92.01
CA ARG A 515 4.64 -26.77 91.82
C ARG A 515 3.29 -26.69 92.56
N GLY A 516 2.26 -26.34 91.79
CA GLY A 516 1.47 -27.34 91.02
C GLY A 516 0.24 -27.97 91.70
N VAL A 517 -0.95 -27.50 91.26
CA VAL A 517 -2.25 -28.19 90.99
C VAL A 517 -2.95 -28.96 92.12
N PRO A 518 -4.30 -29.06 92.14
CA PRO A 518 -4.98 -30.30 91.66
C PRO A 518 -6.44 -30.02 91.11
N GLN A 519 -7.32 -30.93 90.63
CA GLN A 519 -7.59 -32.36 90.92
C GLN A 519 -8.72 -32.96 90.03
N ARG A 520 -8.69 -34.29 89.78
CA ARG A 520 -9.80 -35.29 89.80
C ARG A 520 -9.29 -36.62 89.19
N GLY A 521 -9.47 -37.83 89.71
CA GLY A 521 -10.09 -38.41 90.90
C GLY A 521 -9.94 -39.95 90.84
N ASN A 522 -10.02 -40.65 92.00
CA ASN A 522 -10.53 -42.02 92.23
C ASN A 522 -9.97 -42.64 93.53
N ASN A 523 -10.83 -42.82 94.55
CA ASN A 523 -11.22 -44.04 95.31
C ASN A 523 -10.19 -45.14 95.75
N PRO A 524 -10.50 -46.03 96.74
CA PRO A 524 -10.33 -45.85 98.19
C PRO A 524 -9.62 -47.05 98.92
N THR A 525 -9.61 -47.01 100.26
CA THR A 525 -9.55 -48.14 101.23
C THR A 525 -8.19 -48.48 101.87
N PHE A 526 -8.03 -48.23 103.19
CA PHE A 526 -7.50 -49.13 104.24
C PHE A 526 -7.54 -48.46 105.64
N ASP A 527 -8.41 -48.99 106.51
CA ASP A 527 -8.35 -49.32 107.95
C ASP A 527 -7.45 -48.59 109.00
N PRO A 528 -7.77 -48.72 110.31
CA PRO A 528 -7.75 -47.63 111.29
C PRO A 528 -6.71 -47.83 112.40
N GLN A 529 -6.09 -46.76 112.90
CA GLN A 529 -5.37 -46.79 114.18
C GLN A 529 -5.51 -45.49 114.99
N GLN A 530 -6.19 -45.67 116.13
CA GLN A 530 -6.00 -45.09 117.47
C GLN A 530 -5.93 -43.57 117.71
N PRO A 531 -6.68 -43.06 118.71
CA PRO A 531 -6.70 -41.65 119.08
C PRO A 531 -5.61 -41.29 120.12
N PRO A 532 -4.98 -40.11 120.04
CA PRO A 532 -4.34 -39.49 121.18
C PRO A 532 -5.29 -38.49 121.87
N GLN A 533 -5.68 -38.90 123.07
CA GLN A 533 -6.00 -38.14 124.28
C GLN A 533 -6.15 -36.60 124.16
N GLN A 534 -7.36 -36.11 124.46
CA GLN A 534 -7.66 -34.72 124.77
C GLN A 534 -7.22 -34.38 126.20
N PRO A 535 -6.43 -33.32 126.43
CA PRO A 535 -6.19 -32.78 127.75
C PRO A 535 -7.42 -32.01 128.27
N ALA A 536 -7.68 -32.17 129.57
CA ALA A 536 -8.81 -31.61 130.29
C ALA A 536 -8.95 -30.09 130.11
N GLN A 537 -10.15 -29.66 129.69
CA GLN A 537 -10.51 -28.25 129.58
C GLN A 537 -10.76 -27.66 130.98
N PRO A 538 -10.19 -26.50 131.32
CA PRO A 538 -10.50 -25.80 132.55
C PRO A 538 -11.97 -25.33 132.54
N GLN A 539 -12.64 -25.41 133.70
CA GLN A 539 -14.02 -24.95 133.88
C GLN A 539 -14.10 -23.43 133.68
N ILE A 540 -14.38 -23.05 132.44
CA ILE A 540 -14.66 -21.67 132.03
C ILE A 540 -16.09 -21.34 132.49
N ASN A 541 -16.25 -20.14 133.03
CA ASN A 541 -17.54 -19.58 133.45
C ASN A 541 -18.61 -19.75 132.34
N PRO A 542 -19.73 -20.47 132.57
CA PRO A 542 -20.68 -20.90 131.53
C PRO A 542 -21.32 -19.74 130.75
N ARG A 543 -21.34 -18.54 131.32
CA ARG A 543 -21.82 -17.33 130.63
C ARG A 543 -20.87 -16.86 129.52
N VAL A 544 -19.56 -16.96 129.73
CA VAL A 544 -18.52 -16.64 128.73
C VAL A 544 -18.51 -17.68 127.62
N GLN A 545 -18.78 -18.94 127.97
CA GLN A 545 -18.85 -20.05 127.02
C GLN A 545 -20.05 -19.93 126.07
N MET A 546 -21.21 -19.51 126.59
CA MET A 546 -22.40 -19.23 125.78
C MET A 546 -22.19 -18.05 124.82
N GLU A 547 -21.55 -16.97 125.28
CA GLU A 547 -21.24 -15.81 124.43
C GLU A 547 -20.20 -16.17 123.35
N MET A 548 -19.18 -16.98 123.68
CA MET A 548 -18.24 -17.53 122.68
C MET A 548 -18.95 -18.41 121.64
N GLN A 549 -19.87 -19.30 122.06
CA GLN A 549 -20.64 -20.12 121.12
C GLN A 549 -21.54 -19.27 120.22
N GLN A 550 -22.17 -18.22 120.77
CA GLN A 550 -22.99 -17.30 120.00
C GLN A 550 -22.16 -16.52 118.96
N ILE A 551 -20.97 -16.03 119.34
CA ILE A 551 -20.04 -15.36 118.43
C ILE A 551 -19.53 -16.34 117.36
N GLN A 552 -19.22 -17.58 117.72
CA GLN A 552 -18.81 -18.62 116.77
C GLN A 552 -19.93 -18.95 115.77
N ALA A 553 -21.18 -19.06 116.22
CA ALA A 553 -22.32 -19.26 115.33
C ALA A 553 -22.54 -18.07 114.38
N GLN A 554 -22.35 -16.83 114.87
CA GLN A 554 -22.41 -15.64 114.03
C GLN A 554 -21.28 -15.59 112.99
N ILE A 555 -20.05 -15.96 113.39
CA ILE A 555 -18.91 -16.06 112.46
C ILE A 555 -19.20 -17.13 111.40
N ALA A 556 -19.71 -18.31 111.77
CA ALA A 556 -20.07 -19.37 110.84
C ALA A 556 -21.16 -18.93 109.85
N GLY A 557 -22.18 -18.20 110.32
CA GLY A 557 -23.22 -17.62 109.47
C GLY A 557 -22.66 -16.60 108.46
N LEU A 558 -21.78 -15.70 108.91
CA LEU A 558 -21.11 -14.72 108.03
C LEU A 558 -20.15 -15.39 107.03
N GLN A 559 -19.47 -16.47 107.43
CA GLN A 559 -18.62 -17.26 106.53
C GLN A 559 -19.44 -17.96 105.45
N GLN A 560 -20.60 -18.52 105.80
CA GLN A 560 -21.51 -19.11 104.83
C GLN A 560 -22.06 -18.06 103.85
N GLN A 561 -22.39 -16.86 104.35
CA GLN A 561 -22.82 -15.74 103.52
C GLN A 561 -21.70 -15.25 102.58
N ASP A 562 -20.45 -15.13 103.08
CA ASP A 562 -19.29 -14.77 102.25
C ASP A 562 -19.02 -15.82 101.16
N ALA A 563 -19.14 -17.10 101.49
CA ALA A 563 -19.00 -18.19 100.52
C ALA A 563 -20.05 -18.14 99.42
N GLN A 564 -21.33 -17.89 99.77
CA GLN A 564 -22.42 -17.73 98.80
C GLN A 564 -22.21 -16.51 97.89
N LEU A 565 -21.73 -15.39 98.45
CA LEU A 565 -21.38 -14.20 97.67
C LEU A 565 -20.17 -14.46 96.75
N ALA A 566 -19.16 -15.18 97.22
CA ALA A 566 -18.00 -15.54 96.41
C ALA A 566 -18.38 -16.43 95.22
N THR A 567 -19.23 -17.45 95.43
CA THR A 567 -19.76 -18.28 94.34
C THR A 567 -20.58 -17.45 93.36
N SER A 568 -21.42 -16.53 93.85
CA SER A 568 -22.23 -15.64 93.02
C SER A 568 -21.35 -14.71 92.18
N MET A 569 -20.27 -14.14 92.75
CA MET A 569 -19.30 -13.33 92.03
C MET A 569 -18.58 -14.12 90.93
N VAL A 570 -18.12 -15.35 91.22
CA VAL A 570 -17.44 -16.19 90.22
C VAL A 570 -18.38 -16.54 89.07
N ASN A 571 -19.62 -16.91 89.37
CA ASN A 571 -20.61 -17.21 88.33
C ASN A 571 -20.94 -15.98 87.48
N LEU A 572 -21.08 -14.81 88.11
CA LEU A 572 -21.35 -13.55 87.41
C LEU A 572 -20.14 -13.08 86.59
N GLN A 573 -18.92 -13.25 87.10
CA GLN A 573 -17.67 -12.94 86.41
C GLN A 573 -17.46 -13.86 85.20
N ASN A 574 -17.69 -15.18 85.35
CA ASN A 574 -17.63 -16.13 84.25
C ASN A 574 -18.69 -15.84 83.19
N LYS A 575 -19.90 -15.45 83.62
CA LYS A 575 -20.97 -15.02 82.70
C LYS A 575 -20.55 -13.77 81.94
N ALA A 576 -20.06 -12.73 82.63
CA ALA A 576 -19.60 -11.49 82.04
C ALA A 576 -18.43 -11.70 81.06
N GLN A 577 -17.42 -12.50 81.44
CA GLN A 577 -16.29 -12.82 80.56
C GLN A 577 -16.71 -13.54 79.27
N ARG A 578 -17.63 -14.51 79.37
CA ARG A 578 -18.14 -15.23 78.19
C ARG A 578 -18.97 -14.31 77.29
N THR A 579 -19.86 -13.51 77.87
CA THR A 579 -20.72 -12.61 77.09
C THR A 579 -19.93 -11.45 76.48
N SER A 580 -18.98 -10.87 77.21
CA SER A 580 -18.14 -9.77 76.73
C SER A 580 -17.18 -10.24 75.65
N GLY A 581 -16.45 -11.35 75.87
CA GLY A 581 -15.47 -11.82 74.90
C GLY A 581 -16.10 -12.27 73.58
N ALA A 582 -17.27 -12.92 73.63
CA ALA A 582 -17.99 -13.31 72.41
C ALA A 582 -18.54 -12.08 71.67
N ALA A 583 -19.12 -11.10 72.39
CA ALA A 583 -19.66 -9.88 71.79
C ALA A 583 -18.56 -8.99 71.20
N GLU A 584 -17.38 -8.92 71.82
CA GLU A 584 -16.23 -8.15 71.33
C GLU A 584 -15.63 -8.77 70.06
N ALA A 585 -15.44 -10.10 70.04
CA ALA A 585 -15.00 -10.81 68.84
C ALA A 585 -16.01 -10.68 67.68
N GLU A 586 -17.32 -10.74 67.99
CA GLU A 586 -18.37 -10.53 66.99
C GLU A 586 -18.35 -9.08 66.47
N LEU A 587 -18.21 -8.09 67.36
CA LEU A 587 -18.11 -6.67 67.00
C LEU A 587 -16.93 -6.40 66.08
N ASP A 588 -15.75 -6.93 66.39
CA ASP A 588 -14.55 -6.76 65.56
C ASP A 588 -14.69 -7.46 64.22
N GLY A 589 -15.30 -8.65 64.19
CA GLY A 589 -15.63 -9.34 62.94
C GLY A 589 -16.58 -8.52 62.05
N LYS A 590 -17.60 -7.90 62.63
CA LYS A 590 -18.56 -7.03 61.92
C LYS A 590 -17.92 -5.74 61.41
N LYS A 591 -17.06 -5.09 62.21
CA LYS A 591 -16.28 -3.91 61.79
C LYS A 591 -15.36 -4.23 60.62
N LYS A 592 -14.60 -5.33 60.71
CA LYS A 592 -13.72 -5.75 59.62
C LYS A 592 -14.49 -5.99 58.32
N ARG A 593 -15.65 -6.66 58.39
CA ARG A 593 -16.51 -6.89 57.22
C ARG A 593 -17.01 -5.58 56.61
N ARG A 594 -17.37 -4.59 57.45
CA ARG A 594 -17.75 -3.24 57.01
C ARG A 594 -16.61 -2.55 56.25
N ASP A 595 -15.38 -2.62 56.76
CA ASP A 595 -14.21 -2.03 56.11
C ASP A 595 -13.87 -2.72 54.78
N ASP A 596 -14.03 -4.05 54.71
CA ASP A 596 -13.87 -4.81 53.46
C ASP A 596 -14.89 -4.34 52.39
N LEU A 597 -16.15 -4.17 52.78
CA LEU A 597 -17.21 -3.65 51.91
C LEU A 597 -16.96 -2.22 51.45
N ALA A 598 -16.41 -1.36 52.31
CA ALA A 598 -16.03 0.01 51.96
C ALA A 598 -14.93 0.04 50.89
N ARG A 599 -13.89 -0.80 51.02
CA ARG A 599 -12.84 -0.96 49.99
C ARG A 599 -13.39 -1.49 48.68
N GLU A 600 -14.28 -2.48 48.73
CA GLU A 600 -14.94 -3.01 47.53
C GLU A 600 -15.71 -1.90 46.81
N SER A 601 -16.46 -1.07 47.55
CA SER A 601 -17.21 0.05 46.99
C SER A 601 -16.31 1.09 46.31
N GLU A 602 -15.14 1.39 46.87
CA GLU A 602 -14.17 2.32 46.29
C GLU A 602 -13.58 1.79 44.96
N VAL A 603 -13.20 0.51 44.92
CA VAL A 603 -12.69 -0.13 43.69
C VAL A 603 -13.75 -0.10 42.59
N LEU A 604 -15.01 -0.41 42.94
CA LEU A 604 -16.13 -0.36 42.00
C LEU A 604 -16.36 1.06 41.45
N ASP A 605 -16.22 2.09 42.28
CA ASP A 605 -16.36 3.47 41.83
C ASP A 605 -15.23 3.89 40.86
N GLN A 606 -13.99 3.51 41.16
CA GLN A 606 -12.85 3.71 40.25
C GLN A 606 -13.07 3.03 38.89
N GLN A 607 -13.60 1.80 38.89
CA GLN A 607 -13.96 1.08 37.66
C GLN A 607 -15.06 1.81 36.87
N ARG A 608 -16.06 2.35 37.56
CA ARG A 608 -17.18 3.10 36.94
C ARG A 608 -16.67 4.35 36.20
N VAL A 609 -15.72 5.08 36.78
CA VAL A 609 -15.22 6.36 36.23
C VAL A 609 -14.03 6.22 35.27
N ALA A 610 -13.40 5.06 35.17
CA ALA A 610 -12.20 4.87 34.35
C ALA A 610 -12.46 5.21 32.86
N PRO A 611 -11.70 6.11 32.20
CA PRO A 611 -12.01 6.54 30.83
C PRO A 611 -11.94 5.38 29.83
N PHE A 612 -12.95 5.26 28.96
CA PHE A 612 -12.91 4.37 27.80
C PHE A 612 -12.14 5.08 26.68
N ASP A 613 -11.06 4.48 26.19
CA ASP A 613 -10.32 5.00 25.04
C ASP A 613 -10.82 4.35 23.74
N PRO A 614 -11.67 5.04 22.95
CA PRO A 614 -12.20 4.51 21.71
C PRO A 614 -11.11 4.23 20.66
N ASN A 615 -9.94 4.86 20.78
CA ASN A 615 -8.86 4.68 19.81
C ASN A 615 -8.13 3.34 19.96
N LYS A 616 -8.30 2.65 21.10
CA LYS A 616 -7.77 1.30 21.33
C LYS A 616 -8.68 0.19 20.80
N ALA A 617 -9.87 0.54 20.30
CA ALA A 617 -10.84 -0.41 19.75
C ALA A 617 -10.48 -0.86 18.33
N THR A 618 -9.27 -1.42 18.16
CA THR A 618 -8.84 -2.06 16.90
C THR A 618 -8.93 -3.57 17.03
N THR A 619 -9.69 -4.22 16.14
CA THR A 619 -9.72 -5.69 16.05
C THR A 619 -8.79 -6.18 14.93
N PRO A 620 -8.37 -7.46 14.93
CA PRO A 620 -7.60 -8.05 13.85
C PRO A 620 -8.23 -7.85 12.46
N GLU A 621 -9.56 -7.86 12.36
CA GLU A 621 -10.30 -7.64 11.11
C GLU A 621 -10.20 -6.20 10.61
N ILE A 622 -10.29 -5.22 11.51
CA ILE A 622 -10.09 -3.79 11.18
C ILE A 622 -8.65 -3.60 10.69
N SER A 623 -7.67 -4.14 11.42
CA SER A 623 -6.26 -4.09 11.02
C SER A 623 -5.99 -4.80 9.69
N ALA A 624 -6.68 -5.91 9.40
CA ALA A 624 -6.58 -6.61 8.14
C ALA A 624 -7.13 -5.80 6.96
N LEU A 625 -8.26 -5.10 7.13
CA LEU A 625 -8.78 -4.19 6.11
C LEU A 625 -7.86 -2.98 5.89
N ASP A 626 -7.37 -2.37 6.96
CA ASP A 626 -6.43 -1.25 6.87
C ASP A 626 -5.13 -1.67 6.16
N ARG A 627 -4.60 -2.87 6.49
CA ARG A 627 -3.44 -3.45 5.82
C ARG A 627 -3.74 -3.67 4.34
N ARG A 628 -4.85 -4.34 4.02
CA ARG A 628 -5.27 -4.62 2.64
C ARG A 628 -5.40 -3.33 1.83
N ALA A 629 -5.99 -2.28 2.39
CA ALA A 629 -6.13 -0.98 1.73
C ALA A 629 -4.79 -0.36 1.30
N ARG A 630 -3.69 -0.68 1.99
CA ARG A 630 -2.35 -0.14 1.71
C ARG A 630 -1.50 -0.98 0.76
N LEU A 631 -1.88 -2.24 0.49
CA LEU A 631 -1.16 -3.14 -0.40
C LEU A 631 -1.46 -2.81 -1.87
N VAL A 632 -0.42 -2.77 -2.70
CA VAL A 632 -0.55 -2.52 -4.15
C VAL A 632 -1.33 -3.66 -4.82
N LYS A 633 -1.07 -4.89 -4.39
CA LYS A 633 -1.72 -6.10 -4.93
C LYS A 633 -3.23 -6.13 -4.72
N THR A 634 -3.75 -5.39 -3.75
CA THR A 634 -5.20 -5.24 -3.55
C THR A 634 -5.87 -4.66 -4.80
N TYR A 635 -5.17 -3.80 -5.53
CA TYR A 635 -5.70 -3.10 -6.68
C TYR A 635 -5.30 -3.78 -8.00
N ARG A 636 -4.06 -4.24 -8.10
CA ARG A 636 -3.55 -4.89 -9.32
C ARG A 636 -2.33 -5.78 -9.05
N ASP A 637 -2.43 -7.04 -9.47
CA ASP A 637 -1.28 -7.94 -9.58
C ASP A 637 -0.46 -7.64 -10.84
N PHE A 638 0.87 -7.77 -10.73
CA PHE A 638 1.74 -7.69 -11.90
C PHE A 638 1.79 -9.03 -12.64
N PRO A 639 1.47 -9.06 -13.94
CA PRO A 639 1.39 -10.30 -14.70
C PRO A 639 2.79 -10.79 -15.10
N LEU A 640 3.62 -11.13 -14.11
CA LEU A 640 5.04 -11.42 -14.28
C LEU A 640 5.31 -12.55 -15.29
N ASP A 641 4.61 -13.67 -15.17
CA ASP A 641 4.78 -14.80 -16.09
C ASP A 641 4.34 -14.46 -17.52
N LYS A 642 3.30 -13.62 -17.68
CA LYS A 642 2.90 -13.09 -18.99
C LYS A 642 4.02 -12.23 -19.58
N ARG A 643 4.63 -11.33 -18.79
CA ARG A 643 5.75 -10.48 -19.24
C ARG A 643 6.99 -11.30 -19.61
N ARG A 644 7.28 -12.34 -18.85
CA ARG A 644 8.31 -13.33 -19.16
C ARG A 644 8.04 -14.00 -20.50
N GLN A 645 6.80 -14.46 -20.73
CA GLN A 645 6.44 -15.13 -21.98
C GLN A 645 6.48 -14.18 -23.18
N GLU A 646 5.92 -12.97 -23.05
CA GLU A 646 6.00 -11.91 -24.07
C GLU A 646 7.44 -11.61 -24.49
N LEU A 647 8.38 -11.64 -23.53
CA LEU A 647 9.80 -11.43 -23.81
C LEU A 647 10.43 -12.67 -24.46
N LEU A 648 10.14 -13.87 -23.97
CA LEU A 648 10.61 -15.12 -24.59
C LEU A 648 10.17 -15.21 -26.06
N ASP A 649 8.94 -14.81 -26.36
CA ASP A 649 8.39 -14.80 -27.72
C ASP A 649 9.15 -13.82 -28.64
N GLN A 650 9.55 -12.65 -28.12
CA GLN A 650 10.40 -11.69 -28.84
C GLN A 650 11.82 -12.23 -29.11
N PHE A 651 12.32 -13.10 -28.25
CA PHE A 651 13.62 -13.76 -28.41
C PHE A 651 13.52 -15.12 -29.12
N THR A 652 12.43 -15.40 -29.83
CA THR A 652 12.35 -16.51 -30.79
C THR A 652 12.85 -16.06 -32.16
N CYS A 653 13.69 -16.88 -32.81
CA CYS A 653 14.22 -16.59 -34.13
C CYS A 653 13.43 -17.35 -35.20
N GLY A 654 12.88 -16.61 -36.15
CA GLY A 654 12.27 -17.12 -37.38
C GLY A 654 11.23 -18.23 -37.26
N ALA A 655 11.03 -18.96 -38.36
CA ALA A 655 9.93 -19.92 -38.61
C ALA A 655 9.81 -21.12 -37.64
N SER A 656 10.67 -21.21 -36.62
CA SER A 656 10.57 -22.20 -35.53
C SER A 656 9.41 -21.96 -34.55
N LYS A 657 8.53 -20.98 -34.80
CA LYS A 657 7.27 -20.79 -34.07
C LYS A 657 6.29 -21.97 -34.23
N ASP A 658 6.53 -22.88 -35.16
CA ASP A 658 5.66 -24.03 -35.40
C ASP A 658 5.80 -25.07 -34.27
N LYS A 659 4.74 -25.08 -33.44
CA LYS A 659 4.52 -25.81 -32.19
C LYS A 659 5.24 -25.21 -30.98
N PRO A 660 4.52 -24.51 -30.08
CA PRO A 660 4.98 -24.42 -28.70
C PRO A 660 5.26 -25.85 -28.23
N GLY A 661 6.54 -26.17 -28.03
CA GLY A 661 6.91 -27.42 -27.37
C GLY A 661 6.12 -27.53 -26.08
N PRO A 662 5.75 -28.75 -25.63
CA PRO A 662 4.95 -28.93 -24.43
C PRO A 662 5.58 -28.08 -23.34
N THR A 663 4.85 -27.04 -22.91
CA THR A 663 5.27 -26.21 -21.81
C THR A 663 5.39 -27.18 -20.66
N ASN A 664 6.62 -27.44 -20.21
CA ASN A 664 6.86 -28.05 -18.91
C ASN A 664 6.44 -27.01 -17.86
N ASP A 665 5.14 -26.72 -17.81
CA ASP A 665 4.48 -25.67 -17.03
C ASP A 665 4.21 -26.13 -15.59
N ALA A 666 4.96 -27.15 -15.13
CA ALA A 666 4.89 -27.65 -13.77
C ALA A 666 5.56 -26.71 -12.76
N SER A 667 6.21 -25.62 -13.21
CA SER A 667 6.70 -24.58 -12.32
C SER A 667 5.52 -23.80 -11.76
N LYS A 668 5.23 -23.97 -10.47
CA LYS A 668 4.23 -23.13 -9.76
C LYS A 668 4.49 -21.66 -10.10
N PRO A 669 3.45 -20.86 -10.41
CA PRO A 669 3.61 -19.45 -10.72
C PRO A 669 4.40 -18.76 -9.60
N VAL A 670 5.38 -17.95 -9.98
CA VAL A 670 6.23 -17.28 -9.00
C VAL A 670 5.39 -16.23 -8.29
N GLN A 671 5.09 -16.49 -7.02
CA GLN A 671 4.41 -15.52 -6.18
C GLN A 671 5.39 -14.42 -5.80
N ILE A 672 5.19 -13.23 -6.36
CA ILE A 672 5.89 -12.03 -5.90
C ILE A 672 5.45 -11.76 -4.47
N ILE A 673 6.36 -11.71 -3.50
CA ILE A 673 6.02 -11.41 -2.11
C ILE A 673 6.13 -9.90 -1.93
N GLU A 674 5.00 -9.24 -1.63
CA GLU A 674 4.97 -7.85 -1.19
C GLU A 674 5.58 -7.78 0.21
N LYS A 675 6.51 -6.85 0.44
CA LYS A 675 7.08 -6.68 1.78
C LYS A 675 5.97 -6.20 2.70
N ASP A 676 5.84 -6.81 3.88
CA ASP A 676 4.89 -6.32 4.87
C ASP A 676 5.12 -4.83 5.13
N PHE A 677 4.04 -4.06 5.12
CA PHE A 677 4.08 -2.66 5.51
C PHE A 677 4.71 -2.60 6.91
N PRO A 678 5.79 -1.83 7.12
CA PRO A 678 6.24 -1.57 8.47
C PRO A 678 5.03 -0.97 9.19
N SER A 679 4.49 -1.70 10.17
CA SER A 679 3.39 -1.18 10.99
C SER A 679 3.84 0.20 11.44
N PRO A 680 3.05 1.28 11.19
CA PRO A 680 3.46 2.62 11.57
C PRO A 680 3.90 2.51 13.01
N ARG A 681 5.21 2.70 13.25
CA ARG A 681 5.81 2.51 14.57
C ARG A 681 4.86 3.25 15.50
N GLN A 682 4.18 2.51 16.38
CA GLN A 682 3.47 3.14 17.47
C GLN A 682 4.54 4.01 18.10
N SER A 683 4.46 5.32 17.87
CA SER A 683 5.45 6.26 18.35
C SER A 683 5.51 5.99 19.84
N ALA A 684 6.63 5.43 20.31
CA ALA A 684 6.80 5.11 21.71
C ALA A 684 6.52 6.40 22.49
N ARG A 685 5.35 6.41 23.15
CA ARG A 685 4.90 7.47 24.05
C ARG A 685 4.88 6.87 25.44
#